data_AF-W3X325-F1
#
_entry.id   AF-W3X325-F1
#
_cell.length_a   1.000
_cell.length_b   1.000
_cell.length_c   1.000
_cell.angle_alpha   90.00
_cell.angle_beta   90.00
_cell.angle_gamma   90.00
#
_symmetry.space_group_name_H-M   'P 1'
#
loop_
_entity.id
_entity.type
_entity.pdbx_description
1 polymer ?
#
loop_
_entity_poly.entity_id
_entity_poly.type
_entity_poly.pdbx_seq_one_letter_code
_entity_poly.pdbx_strand_id
1 'polypeptide(L)'
;MADFFGSSVPFAEPLWYSRVGNPNYTESHRRLRDEIRRYVDTEIEPFCSEWEANGAVPRKVLDRHSALGYTALLINPSETREYLGEIKLPGQVPPEEWDSFHDLIAIDEMARCGSLGVLWALGCGNAIGCPPIIHFGSAEQKTRWLSPVIRGDIRFSLGITEPQAGSDVANVSTTAERRGDVFVVNGTKQWVTNGLTADFCTAAVRTGGSGKSGISVLVIPLNAEGVTRTPIRNSGVASSGCASLAFNNVEVPAANLIGAENEGFKLIMLSFNHERLWIAGNCLRLARICLQDSYQHALTRQTFGRPLIDRQVIRLKFANVGMQIMAAYALLESLVQVRDSTFKRAAHSDEAGTGIGGLCALAKVNAARATELAVREAQQIMGAVGYTQDGGPGARVERISRDVRVLVIGGGSEEILNTMRNFNSNLPAPIKSHMMPPIFLNQTLLCCHIPYVVFDAYNGITCREIQRLHEEYGPVVAVGPRTVMFSDPAMIDTVYATRSPYPKSYHWQPLRTELKGVHYPSLIASEDTQTHSSLKRPIAGVYAMSNVTKSEAFINECVRQLVKKLDQDFRVTEQTVPIFQWMHFFAYDTIMKLTVSADFGLMSGKADQAAMFKGVDAAQTYRAMAAAMPWVHNLLKETPVTSVFQKRMGSFPARARELIQARKDKGAVKGNDREDLLSQIMDTKEKHPQVVNDLVMHGYATTPLLAGADTVTIGLTSIVYFVGKHPRVAAKLQEELDSSGLTMPPSWADVQSLTYLDAVIRESFRCHPIGAMLSRRGVPQGPGLTLENGHALPPGTAVAVSGWATHFNQDVYGSDAADFRPERWLKGASESQDDFTERIRRMNKADLTWGHGDRACMGKNIARCEMYKLMATLYSIFDIKLIDPTMTWKIKETVLAKQSGVEAKITLRPGVKVEALV
;
A
#
# COMPACT_ATOMS: atom_id res chain seq x y z
N MET A 1 -17.32 -38.35 -6.04
CA MET A 1 -16.09 -37.55 -5.91
C MET A 1 -15.73 -37.11 -7.31
N ALA A 2 -15.55 -35.82 -7.58
CA ALA A 2 -15.12 -35.40 -8.92
C ALA A 2 -13.74 -35.99 -9.21
N ASP A 3 -13.55 -36.56 -10.40
CA ASP A 3 -12.28 -37.16 -10.81
C ASP A 3 -11.18 -36.10 -10.78
N PHE A 4 -10.14 -36.36 -9.99
CA PHE A 4 -9.03 -35.46 -9.79
C PHE A 4 -8.04 -35.62 -10.96
N PHE A 5 -7.82 -34.56 -11.75
CA PHE A 5 -6.84 -34.57 -12.85
C PHE A 5 -5.46 -34.09 -12.39
N GLY A 6 -4.41 -34.85 -12.73
CA GLY A 6 -3.02 -34.48 -12.47
C GLY A 6 -2.50 -34.90 -11.08
N SER A 7 -1.47 -34.21 -10.60
CA SER A 7 -0.77 -34.55 -9.35
C SER A 7 -1.62 -34.28 -8.11
N SER A 8 -1.76 -35.28 -7.23
CA SER A 8 -2.44 -35.14 -5.92
C SER A 8 -1.65 -34.33 -4.89
N VAL A 9 -0.43 -33.91 -5.22
CA VAL A 9 0.39 -33.06 -4.37
C VAL A 9 -0.27 -31.68 -4.21
N PRO A 10 -0.39 -31.15 -2.98
CA PRO A 10 -0.92 -29.81 -2.77
C PRO A 10 -0.20 -28.75 -3.60
N PHE A 11 -0.96 -27.92 -4.31
CA PHE A 11 -0.48 -26.84 -5.16
C PHE A 11 0.31 -27.26 -6.40
N ALA A 12 0.48 -28.55 -6.69
CA ALA A 12 1.16 -29.01 -7.90
C ALA A 12 0.36 -28.74 -9.19
N GLU A 13 -0.96 -28.57 -9.08
CA GLU A 13 -1.85 -28.25 -10.20
C GLU A 13 -2.69 -26.99 -9.93
N PRO A 14 -3.11 -26.25 -10.98
CA PRO A 14 -4.08 -25.17 -10.87
C PRO A 14 -5.40 -25.64 -10.25
N LEU A 15 -6.06 -24.78 -9.46
CA LEU A 15 -7.30 -25.14 -8.75
C LEU A 15 -8.44 -25.59 -9.65
N TRP A 16 -8.50 -25.10 -10.89
CA TRP A 16 -9.58 -25.44 -11.83
C TRP A 16 -9.46 -26.86 -12.41
N TYR A 17 -8.31 -27.54 -12.22
CA TYR A 17 -8.10 -28.91 -12.69
C TYR A 17 -8.98 -29.90 -11.94
N SER A 18 -9.17 -29.67 -10.64
CA SER A 18 -9.91 -30.54 -9.73
C SER A 18 -11.25 -29.94 -9.25
N ARG A 19 -11.63 -28.75 -9.72
CA ARG A 19 -12.90 -28.11 -9.40
C ARG A 19 -13.79 -28.00 -10.63
N VAL A 20 -14.93 -28.69 -10.57
CA VAL A 20 -15.99 -28.59 -11.58
C VAL A 20 -16.75 -27.27 -11.35
N GLY A 21 -17.10 -26.54 -12.43
CA GLY A 21 -17.98 -25.36 -12.36
C GLY A 21 -17.30 -23.99 -12.35
N ASN A 22 -16.00 -23.86 -12.69
CA ASN A 22 -15.42 -22.54 -12.98
C ASN A 22 -15.92 -22.06 -14.36
N PRO A 23 -16.62 -20.91 -14.47
CA PRO A 23 -17.22 -20.44 -15.73
C PRO A 23 -16.19 -20.03 -16.80
N ASN A 24 -14.93 -19.82 -16.44
CA ASN A 24 -13.84 -19.56 -17.39
C ASN A 24 -13.33 -20.88 -18.05
N TYR A 25 -13.61 -22.01 -17.39
CA TYR A 25 -13.31 -23.42 -17.68
C TYR A 25 -14.26 -24.17 -18.63
N THR A 26 -14.07 -24.20 -19.96
CA THR A 26 -14.90 -25.02 -20.86
C THR A 26 -14.34 -26.43 -21.08
N GLU A 27 -15.09 -27.29 -21.79
CA GLU A 27 -14.60 -28.62 -22.18
C GLU A 27 -13.47 -28.54 -23.22
N SER A 28 -13.48 -27.54 -24.10
CA SER A 28 -12.38 -27.29 -25.05
C SER A 28 -11.06 -27.04 -24.31
N HIS A 29 -11.10 -26.23 -23.25
CA HIS A 29 -9.95 -25.99 -22.36
C HIS A 29 -9.41 -27.30 -21.75
N ARG A 30 -10.29 -28.21 -21.33
CA ARG A 30 -9.91 -29.50 -20.74
C ARG A 30 -9.28 -30.44 -21.76
N ARG A 31 -9.86 -30.55 -22.95
CA ARG A 31 -9.28 -31.34 -24.05
C ARG A 31 -7.90 -30.85 -24.46
N LEU A 32 -7.73 -29.52 -24.58
CA LEU A 32 -6.43 -28.92 -24.87
C LEU A 32 -5.42 -29.28 -23.78
N ARG A 33 -5.75 -29.07 -22.51
CA ARG A 33 -4.90 -29.43 -21.38
C ARG A 33 -4.45 -30.90 -21.45
N ASP A 34 -5.38 -31.82 -21.70
CA ASP A 34 -5.09 -33.25 -21.73
C ASP A 34 -4.18 -33.64 -22.91
N GLU A 35 -4.37 -32.99 -24.07
CA GLU A 35 -3.51 -33.18 -25.24
C GLU A 35 -2.08 -32.71 -24.98
N ILE A 36 -1.93 -31.46 -24.53
CA ILE A 36 -0.60 -30.88 -24.30
C ILE A 36 0.13 -31.65 -23.20
N ARG A 37 -0.56 -32.02 -22.11
CA ARG A 37 0.02 -32.83 -21.05
C ARG A 37 0.64 -34.11 -21.59
N ARG A 38 -0.10 -34.84 -22.43
CA ARG A 38 0.37 -36.11 -22.99
C ARG A 38 1.59 -35.90 -23.87
N TYR A 39 1.56 -34.89 -24.75
CA TYR A 39 2.69 -34.56 -25.60
C TYR A 39 3.93 -34.19 -24.80
N VAL A 40 3.78 -33.34 -23.78
CA VAL A 40 4.90 -32.92 -22.93
C VAL A 40 5.49 -34.08 -22.14
N ASP A 41 4.65 -34.87 -21.48
CA ASP A 41 5.09 -35.99 -20.63
C ASP A 41 5.73 -37.13 -21.47
N THR A 42 5.38 -37.28 -22.75
CA THR A 42 5.86 -38.41 -23.59
C THR A 42 6.93 -38.02 -24.61
N GLU A 43 6.83 -36.87 -25.26
CA GLU A 43 7.71 -36.47 -26.37
C GLU A 43 8.75 -35.41 -25.97
N ILE A 44 8.57 -34.68 -24.85
CA ILE A 44 9.43 -33.54 -24.47
C ILE A 44 10.19 -33.76 -23.16
N GLU A 45 9.48 -33.94 -22.04
CA GLU A 45 10.09 -34.02 -20.70
C GLU A 45 11.20 -35.07 -20.60
N PRO A 46 11.04 -36.31 -21.11
CA PRO A 46 12.05 -37.36 -20.95
C PRO A 46 13.42 -37.02 -21.55
N PHE A 47 13.46 -36.12 -22.54
CA PHE A 47 14.66 -35.78 -23.30
C PHE A 47 15.27 -34.42 -22.90
N CYS A 48 14.61 -33.67 -22.00
CA CYS A 48 15.02 -32.31 -21.67
C CYS A 48 16.45 -32.21 -21.12
N SER A 49 16.88 -33.17 -20.30
CA SER A 49 18.24 -33.18 -19.76
C SER A 49 19.30 -33.40 -20.84
N GLU A 50 19.03 -34.28 -21.80
CA GLU A 50 19.92 -34.56 -22.93
C GLU A 50 20.05 -33.31 -23.83
N TRP A 51 18.93 -32.68 -24.18
CA TRP A 51 18.94 -31.51 -25.06
C TRP A 51 19.59 -30.28 -24.43
N GLU A 52 19.40 -30.08 -23.12
CA GLU A 52 20.12 -29.04 -22.37
C GLU A 52 21.63 -29.30 -22.35
N ALA A 53 22.06 -30.54 -22.11
CA ALA A 53 23.48 -30.89 -22.13
C ALA A 53 24.10 -30.70 -23.53
N ASN A 54 23.36 -31.05 -24.58
CA ASN A 54 23.78 -30.86 -25.97
C ASN A 54 23.67 -29.41 -26.46
N GLY A 55 23.00 -28.54 -25.72
CA GLY A 55 22.80 -27.14 -26.08
C GLY A 55 21.87 -26.92 -27.28
N ALA A 56 21.05 -27.91 -27.67
CA ALA A 56 20.07 -27.78 -28.75
C ALA A 56 18.98 -28.85 -28.70
N VAL A 57 17.78 -28.49 -29.21
CA VAL A 57 16.71 -29.45 -29.52
C VAL A 57 16.89 -29.96 -30.95
N PRO A 58 16.82 -31.28 -31.20
CA PRO A 58 17.01 -31.84 -32.55
C PRO A 58 15.99 -31.32 -33.57
N ARG A 59 16.43 -31.08 -34.82
CA ARG A 59 15.57 -30.56 -35.89
C ARG A 59 14.30 -31.37 -36.11
N LYS A 60 14.40 -32.71 -36.10
CA LYS A 60 13.24 -33.62 -36.21
C LYS A 60 12.16 -33.38 -35.15
N VAL A 61 12.54 -32.94 -33.95
CA VAL A 61 11.61 -32.64 -32.85
C VAL A 61 10.91 -31.31 -33.13
N LEU A 62 11.63 -30.32 -33.65
CA LEU A 62 11.05 -29.03 -34.08
C LEU A 62 10.05 -29.25 -35.22
N ASP A 63 10.41 -30.02 -36.24
CA ASP A 63 9.52 -30.31 -37.37
C ASP A 63 8.26 -31.05 -36.88
N ARG A 64 8.44 -32.02 -35.98
CA ARG A 64 7.32 -32.73 -35.33
C ARG A 64 6.43 -31.79 -34.51
N HIS A 65 7.03 -30.89 -33.75
CA HIS A 65 6.34 -29.89 -32.94
C HIS A 65 5.47 -28.96 -33.80
N SER A 66 5.99 -28.50 -34.94
CA SER A 66 5.25 -27.67 -35.89
C SER A 66 4.15 -28.46 -36.61
N ALA A 67 4.44 -29.69 -37.07
CA ALA A 67 3.46 -30.54 -37.74
C ALA A 67 2.25 -30.91 -36.86
N LEU A 68 2.45 -30.96 -35.53
CA LEU A 68 1.39 -31.16 -34.55
C LEU A 68 0.60 -29.88 -34.21
N GLY A 69 0.99 -28.73 -34.76
CA GLY A 69 0.32 -27.45 -34.53
C GLY A 69 0.78 -26.70 -33.29
N TYR A 70 1.81 -27.15 -32.57
CA TYR A 70 2.28 -26.45 -31.37
C TYR A 70 2.96 -25.11 -31.67
N THR A 71 3.58 -24.95 -32.84
CA THR A 71 4.14 -23.66 -33.25
C THR A 71 3.06 -22.60 -33.45
N ALA A 72 1.86 -22.99 -33.90
CA ALA A 72 0.72 -22.09 -34.00
C ALA A 72 0.28 -21.55 -32.63
N LEU A 73 0.39 -22.36 -31.58
CA LEU A 73 0.05 -21.94 -30.21
C LEU A 73 0.95 -20.79 -29.72
N LEU A 74 2.23 -20.81 -30.12
CA LEU A 74 3.22 -19.84 -29.68
C LEU A 74 3.04 -18.44 -30.29
N ILE A 75 2.35 -18.34 -31.43
CA ILE A 75 2.12 -17.06 -32.12
C ILE A 75 0.64 -16.65 -32.11
N ASN A 76 -0.10 -17.11 -31.12
CA ASN A 76 -1.52 -16.82 -30.87
C ASN A 76 -2.47 -17.22 -32.03
N PRO A 77 -3.10 -18.41 -31.94
CA PRO A 77 -4.03 -18.90 -32.97
C PRO A 77 -5.22 -17.98 -33.25
N SER A 78 -5.69 -17.22 -32.25
CA SER A 78 -6.83 -16.31 -32.43
C SER A 78 -6.54 -15.16 -33.40
N GLU A 79 -5.27 -14.73 -33.47
CA GLU A 79 -4.83 -13.63 -34.34
C GLU A 79 -4.21 -14.12 -35.66
N THR A 80 -3.92 -15.41 -35.75
CA THR A 80 -3.23 -16.01 -36.91
C THR A 80 -4.05 -17.05 -37.65
N ARG A 81 -5.35 -17.18 -37.32
CA ARG A 81 -6.27 -18.18 -37.88
C ARG A 81 -6.27 -18.27 -39.41
N GLU A 82 -6.20 -17.13 -40.09
CA GLU A 82 -6.24 -17.02 -41.56
C GLU A 82 -4.99 -17.60 -42.22
N TYR A 83 -3.91 -17.78 -41.44
CA TYR A 83 -2.61 -18.23 -41.90
C TYR A 83 -2.31 -19.69 -41.53
N LEU A 84 -3.23 -20.38 -40.82
CA LEU A 84 -3.07 -21.77 -40.36
C LEU A 84 -2.95 -22.77 -41.52
N GLY A 85 -3.65 -22.53 -42.63
CA GLY A 85 -3.72 -23.48 -43.74
C GLY A 85 -4.27 -24.83 -43.30
N GLU A 86 -3.52 -25.91 -43.54
CA GLU A 86 -3.91 -27.29 -43.18
C GLU A 86 -3.53 -27.69 -41.74
N ILE A 87 -2.82 -26.82 -41.01
CA ILE A 87 -2.37 -27.12 -39.64
C ILE A 87 -3.56 -27.09 -38.68
N LYS A 88 -3.75 -28.20 -37.96
CA LYS A 88 -4.77 -28.34 -36.92
C LYS A 88 -4.21 -27.94 -35.56
N LEU A 89 -5.00 -27.25 -34.75
CA LEU A 89 -4.61 -26.91 -33.38
C LEU A 89 -4.70 -28.15 -32.47
N PRO A 90 -3.75 -28.31 -31.52
CA PRO A 90 -3.81 -29.35 -30.49
C PRO A 90 -5.15 -29.38 -29.74
N GLY A 91 -5.56 -30.56 -29.28
CA GLY A 91 -6.83 -30.78 -28.58
C GLY A 91 -8.06 -30.73 -29.49
N GLN A 92 -7.84 -30.66 -30.81
CA GLN A 92 -8.88 -30.46 -31.83
C GLN A 92 -9.72 -29.21 -31.53
N VAL A 93 -9.08 -28.17 -31.00
CA VAL A 93 -9.73 -26.89 -30.72
C VAL A 93 -9.97 -26.18 -32.05
N PRO A 94 -11.22 -25.86 -32.42
CA PRO A 94 -11.47 -25.06 -33.61
C PRO A 94 -10.84 -23.66 -33.44
N PRO A 95 -10.18 -23.08 -34.45
CA PRO A 95 -9.56 -21.75 -34.34
C PRO A 95 -10.52 -20.65 -33.87
N GLU A 96 -11.80 -20.76 -34.22
CA GLU A 96 -12.88 -19.86 -33.81
C GLU A 96 -13.26 -19.96 -32.32
N GLU A 97 -12.97 -21.09 -31.67
CA GLU A 97 -13.19 -21.28 -30.24
C GLU A 97 -11.97 -20.85 -29.40
N TRP A 98 -10.83 -20.54 -30.03
CA TRP A 98 -9.60 -20.19 -29.33
C TRP A 98 -9.72 -18.85 -28.60
N ASP A 99 -9.53 -18.87 -27.30
CA ASP A 99 -9.66 -17.71 -26.42
C ASP A 99 -8.40 -17.51 -25.55
N SER A 100 -8.42 -16.49 -24.67
CA SER A 100 -7.25 -16.21 -23.84
C SER A 100 -6.96 -17.29 -22.78
N PHE A 101 -7.94 -18.11 -22.40
CA PHE A 101 -7.74 -19.21 -21.47
C PHE A 101 -7.10 -20.42 -22.15
N HIS A 102 -7.38 -20.67 -23.43
CA HIS A 102 -6.61 -21.64 -24.22
C HIS A 102 -5.12 -21.28 -24.26
N ASP A 103 -4.79 -19.99 -24.47
CA ASP A 103 -3.41 -19.49 -24.42
C ASP A 103 -2.77 -19.72 -23.04
N LEU A 104 -3.46 -19.39 -21.94
CA LEU A 104 -2.97 -19.66 -20.58
C LEU A 104 -2.67 -21.15 -20.35
N ILE A 105 -3.51 -22.05 -20.86
CA ILE A 105 -3.34 -23.50 -20.75
C ILE A 105 -2.13 -23.95 -21.56
N ALA A 106 -1.98 -23.44 -22.79
CA ALA A 106 -0.83 -23.77 -23.62
C ALA A 106 0.49 -23.34 -22.95
N ILE A 107 0.53 -22.15 -22.38
CA ILE A 107 1.68 -21.64 -21.60
C ILE A 107 1.99 -22.59 -20.43
N ASP A 108 0.98 -22.85 -19.60
CA ASP A 108 1.12 -23.58 -18.36
C ASP A 108 1.45 -25.07 -18.58
N GLU A 109 0.87 -25.72 -19.60
CA GLU A 109 1.13 -27.14 -19.89
C GLU A 109 2.45 -27.36 -20.62
N MET A 110 2.83 -26.51 -21.58
CA MET A 110 4.12 -26.64 -22.28
C MET A 110 5.32 -26.49 -21.34
N ALA A 111 5.23 -25.60 -20.35
CA ALA A 111 6.28 -25.41 -19.34
C ALA A 111 6.43 -26.59 -18.36
N ARG A 112 5.51 -27.57 -18.38
CA ARG A 112 5.53 -28.72 -17.47
C ARG A 112 6.75 -29.63 -17.67
N CYS A 113 7.43 -29.55 -18.81
CA CYS A 113 8.70 -30.24 -19.04
C CYS A 113 9.82 -29.83 -18.06
N GLY A 114 9.65 -28.71 -17.35
CA GLY A 114 10.61 -28.25 -16.33
C GLY A 114 11.97 -27.89 -16.92
N SER A 115 12.01 -27.45 -18.18
CA SER A 115 13.21 -26.97 -18.88
C SER A 115 12.87 -25.73 -19.69
N LEU A 116 13.31 -24.56 -19.21
CA LEU A 116 13.01 -23.30 -19.90
C LEU A 116 13.80 -23.19 -21.21
N GLY A 117 15.03 -23.71 -21.25
CA GLY A 117 15.84 -23.69 -22.46
C GLY A 117 15.21 -24.50 -23.59
N VAL A 118 14.70 -25.69 -23.29
CA VAL A 118 14.01 -26.53 -24.29
C VAL A 118 12.72 -25.87 -24.75
N LEU A 119 11.93 -25.33 -23.83
CA LEU A 119 10.73 -24.57 -24.16
C LEU A 119 11.06 -23.40 -25.10
N TRP A 120 12.18 -22.71 -24.87
CA TRP A 120 12.63 -21.61 -25.73
C TRP A 120 13.13 -22.09 -27.09
N ALA A 121 13.86 -23.20 -27.11
CA ALA A 121 14.33 -23.83 -28.33
C ALA A 121 13.18 -24.27 -29.24
N LEU A 122 12.04 -24.70 -28.68
CA LEU A 122 10.86 -25.13 -29.45
C LEU A 122 10.20 -23.99 -30.23
N GLY A 123 10.28 -22.74 -29.75
CA GLY A 123 9.75 -21.61 -30.53
C GLY A 123 9.59 -20.27 -29.82
N CYS A 124 10.29 -20.00 -28.72
CA CYS A 124 10.18 -18.71 -28.03
C CYS A 124 10.53 -17.52 -28.94
N GLY A 125 11.55 -17.67 -29.80
CA GLY A 125 11.91 -16.66 -30.80
C GLY A 125 10.76 -16.29 -31.75
N ASN A 126 9.89 -17.25 -32.09
CA ASN A 126 8.68 -16.97 -32.85
C ASN A 126 7.66 -16.20 -31.99
N ALA A 127 7.47 -16.63 -30.74
CA ALA A 127 6.54 -16.00 -29.80
C ALA A 127 6.87 -14.53 -29.51
N ILE A 128 8.14 -14.13 -29.58
CA ILE A 128 8.57 -12.73 -29.35
C ILE A 128 8.89 -11.96 -30.63
N GLY A 129 9.31 -12.65 -31.70
CA GLY A 129 9.72 -12.04 -32.97
C GLY A 129 8.58 -11.82 -33.96
N CYS A 130 7.52 -12.64 -33.91
CA CYS A 130 6.36 -12.53 -34.79
C CYS A 130 5.30 -11.49 -34.37
N PRO A 131 5.07 -11.16 -33.08
CA PRO A 131 4.03 -10.20 -32.70
C PRO A 131 4.07 -8.86 -33.42
N PRO A 132 5.25 -8.22 -33.68
CA PRO A 132 5.29 -6.99 -34.49
C PRO A 132 4.70 -7.18 -35.90
N ILE A 133 4.91 -8.35 -36.52
CA ILE A 133 4.37 -8.70 -37.83
C ILE A 133 2.85 -8.93 -37.74
N ILE A 134 2.40 -9.67 -36.72
CA ILE A 134 0.98 -9.99 -36.50
C ILE A 134 0.16 -8.71 -36.35
N HIS A 135 0.63 -7.76 -35.54
CA HIS A 135 -0.14 -6.56 -35.22
C HIS A 135 0.07 -5.42 -36.22
N PHE A 136 1.28 -5.28 -36.80
CA PHE A 136 1.66 -4.08 -37.56
C PHE A 136 2.21 -4.35 -38.97
N GLY A 137 2.37 -5.61 -39.35
CA GLY A 137 2.80 -5.97 -40.70
C GLY A 137 1.72 -5.70 -41.75
N SER A 138 2.13 -5.47 -42.99
CA SER A 138 1.22 -5.43 -44.14
C SER A 138 0.61 -6.81 -44.43
N ALA A 139 -0.44 -6.88 -45.24
CA ALA A 139 -1.04 -8.17 -45.64
C ALA A 139 -0.02 -9.08 -46.35
N GLU A 140 0.85 -8.51 -47.17
CA GLU A 140 1.93 -9.22 -47.86
C GLU A 140 2.97 -9.74 -46.86
N GLN A 141 3.38 -8.93 -45.88
CA GLN A 141 4.32 -9.34 -44.83
C GLN A 141 3.76 -10.47 -43.96
N LYS A 142 2.48 -10.36 -43.55
CA LYS A 142 1.81 -11.41 -42.76
C LYS A 142 1.74 -12.72 -43.53
N THR A 143 1.32 -12.68 -44.80
CA THR A 143 1.28 -13.88 -45.65
C THR A 143 2.67 -14.47 -45.88
N ARG A 144 3.68 -13.62 -46.12
CA ARG A 144 5.06 -14.03 -46.38
C ARG A 144 5.70 -14.75 -45.20
N TRP A 145 5.37 -14.38 -43.96
CA TRP A 145 6.09 -14.88 -42.79
C TRP A 145 5.25 -15.74 -41.84
N LEU A 146 3.96 -15.47 -41.63
CA LEU A 146 3.18 -16.18 -40.62
C LEU A 146 2.89 -17.63 -41.02
N SER A 147 2.44 -17.90 -42.24
CA SER A 147 2.17 -19.27 -42.68
C SER A 147 3.42 -20.16 -42.69
N PRO A 148 4.60 -19.72 -43.21
CA PRO A 148 5.82 -20.50 -43.09
C PRO A 148 6.29 -20.72 -41.65
N VAL A 149 6.11 -19.74 -40.74
CA VAL A 149 6.41 -19.91 -39.32
C VAL A 149 5.53 -20.99 -38.70
N ILE A 150 4.22 -20.97 -38.99
CA ILE A 150 3.25 -21.95 -38.46
C ILE A 150 3.61 -23.38 -38.88
N ARG A 151 4.05 -23.57 -40.13
CA ARG A 151 4.50 -24.87 -40.65
C ARG A 151 5.86 -25.31 -40.11
N GLY A 152 6.63 -24.40 -39.51
CA GLY A 152 8.00 -24.67 -39.04
C GLY A 152 9.06 -24.54 -40.13
N ASP A 153 8.72 -23.98 -41.30
CA ASP A 153 9.63 -23.80 -42.44
C ASP A 153 10.70 -22.75 -42.13
N ILE A 154 10.31 -21.68 -41.43
CA ILE A 154 11.19 -20.57 -41.05
C ILE A 154 11.00 -20.21 -39.57
N ARG A 155 12.01 -19.53 -39.00
CA ARG A 155 12.05 -19.17 -37.58
C ARG A 155 12.50 -17.73 -37.38
N PHE A 156 11.95 -17.12 -36.34
CA PHE A 156 12.26 -15.76 -35.93
C PHE A 156 13.02 -15.72 -34.61
N SER A 157 13.67 -14.59 -34.40
CA SER A 157 14.25 -14.13 -33.15
C SER A 157 13.93 -12.64 -32.98
N LEU A 158 14.10 -12.11 -31.77
CA LEU A 158 13.89 -10.70 -31.46
C LEU A 158 15.20 -10.05 -31.02
N GLY A 159 15.60 -9.00 -31.74
CA GLY A 159 16.85 -8.26 -31.51
C GLY A 159 16.60 -6.83 -31.04
N ILE A 160 16.30 -6.65 -29.75
CA ILE A 160 16.16 -5.32 -29.15
C ILE A 160 17.48 -4.90 -28.50
N THR A 161 17.88 -5.68 -27.49
CA THR A 161 18.97 -5.38 -26.57
C THR A 161 20.33 -5.26 -27.25
N GLU A 162 21.13 -4.32 -26.78
CA GLU A 162 22.52 -4.09 -27.17
C GLU A 162 23.41 -4.02 -25.93
N PRO A 163 24.75 -4.17 -26.03
CA PRO A 163 25.65 -4.12 -24.88
C PRO A 163 25.47 -2.88 -23.99
N GLN A 164 25.13 -1.74 -24.58
CA GLN A 164 24.93 -0.45 -23.94
C GLN A 164 23.45 -0.08 -23.73
N ALA A 165 22.50 -0.87 -24.24
CA ALA A 165 21.06 -0.56 -24.21
C ALA A 165 20.22 -1.83 -23.98
N GLY A 166 19.94 -2.13 -22.71
CA GLY A 166 19.00 -3.19 -22.28
C GLY A 166 17.69 -2.63 -21.75
N SER A 167 17.71 -2.14 -20.51
CA SER A 167 16.57 -1.45 -19.90
C SER A 167 16.22 -0.14 -20.61
N ASP A 168 17.22 0.53 -21.18
CA ASP A 168 17.08 1.82 -21.89
C ASP A 168 16.98 1.63 -23.40
N VAL A 169 15.88 1.00 -23.83
CA VAL A 169 15.61 0.68 -25.25
C VAL A 169 15.60 1.92 -26.15
N ALA A 170 15.32 3.10 -25.60
CA ALA A 170 15.31 4.35 -26.38
C ALA A 170 16.70 4.72 -26.94
N ASN A 171 17.77 4.17 -26.37
CA ASN A 171 19.17 4.49 -26.68
C ASN A 171 19.93 3.38 -27.42
N VAL A 172 19.22 2.46 -28.09
CA VAL A 172 19.85 1.52 -29.05
C VAL A 172 20.65 2.28 -30.12
N SER A 173 21.80 1.75 -30.53
CA SER A 173 22.71 2.39 -31.49
C SER A 173 22.86 1.62 -32.80
N THR A 174 22.29 0.41 -32.96
CA THR A 174 22.27 -0.25 -34.27
C THR A 174 21.55 0.65 -35.27
N THR A 175 22.23 1.09 -36.32
CA THR A 175 21.70 2.01 -37.33
C THR A 175 21.16 1.26 -38.54
N ALA A 176 20.16 1.83 -39.21
CA ALA A 176 19.68 1.39 -40.52
C ALA A 176 19.55 2.62 -41.43
N GLU A 177 20.49 2.79 -42.37
CA GLU A 177 20.50 3.93 -43.30
C GLU A 177 19.75 3.58 -44.58
N ARG A 178 18.74 4.37 -44.95
CA ARG A 178 17.96 4.13 -46.17
C ARG A 178 18.78 4.51 -47.41
N ARG A 179 18.99 3.55 -48.32
CA ARG A 179 19.66 3.75 -49.63
C ARG A 179 18.77 3.17 -50.72
N GLY A 180 17.92 4.01 -51.31
CA GLY A 180 16.97 3.58 -52.35
C GLY A 180 15.89 2.65 -51.80
N ASP A 181 15.90 1.40 -52.26
CA ASP A 181 14.96 0.33 -51.89
C ASP A 181 15.50 -0.63 -50.82
N VAL A 182 16.68 -0.33 -50.26
CA VAL A 182 17.28 -1.09 -49.14
C VAL A 182 17.61 -0.18 -47.95
N PHE A 183 17.74 -0.79 -46.77
CA PHE A 183 18.40 -0.24 -45.60
C PHE A 183 19.75 -0.92 -45.42
N VAL A 184 20.79 -0.14 -45.12
CA VAL A 184 22.12 -0.65 -44.76
C VAL A 184 22.25 -0.65 -43.24
N VAL A 185 22.32 -1.84 -42.65
CA VAL A 185 22.30 -2.04 -41.18
C VAL A 185 23.71 -2.24 -40.63
N ASN A 186 24.03 -1.51 -39.56
CA ASN A 186 25.29 -1.60 -38.83
C ASN A 186 25.05 -1.59 -37.32
N GLY A 187 25.66 -2.51 -36.58
CA GLY A 187 25.57 -2.55 -35.12
C GLY A 187 25.57 -3.95 -34.54
N THR A 188 25.07 -4.11 -33.31
CA THR A 188 25.08 -5.39 -32.60
C THR A 188 23.84 -5.58 -31.75
N LYS A 189 23.33 -6.81 -31.69
CA LYS A 189 22.28 -7.25 -30.77
C LYS A 189 22.81 -8.32 -29.84
N GLN A 190 22.43 -8.25 -28.57
CA GLN A 190 22.97 -9.10 -27.51
C GLN A 190 21.86 -9.91 -26.84
N TRP A 191 22.21 -11.14 -26.42
CA TRP A 191 21.31 -12.09 -25.77
C TRP A 191 20.07 -12.46 -26.59
N VAL A 192 20.24 -12.63 -27.91
CA VAL A 192 19.15 -12.92 -28.84
C VAL A 192 18.78 -14.41 -28.75
N THR A 193 17.64 -14.70 -28.12
CA THR A 193 17.07 -16.05 -28.05
C THR A 193 16.79 -16.59 -29.45
N ASN A 194 17.12 -17.86 -29.68
CA ASN A 194 17.11 -18.53 -30.98
C ASN A 194 18.02 -17.89 -32.06
N GLY A 195 18.87 -16.91 -31.75
CA GLY A 195 19.71 -16.22 -32.74
C GLY A 195 20.61 -17.15 -33.54
N LEU A 196 21.07 -18.27 -32.97
CA LEU A 196 21.85 -19.29 -33.69
C LEU A 196 21.03 -20.08 -34.72
N THR A 197 19.71 -20.18 -34.52
CA THR A 197 18.84 -21.10 -35.27
C THR A 197 17.73 -20.41 -36.05
N ALA A 198 17.55 -19.10 -35.87
CA ALA A 198 16.54 -18.32 -36.56
C ALA A 198 17.00 -17.95 -37.98
N ASP A 199 16.03 -17.86 -38.89
CA ASP A 199 16.24 -17.37 -40.26
C ASP A 199 16.18 -15.85 -40.30
N PHE A 200 15.34 -15.25 -39.44
CA PHE A 200 15.13 -13.82 -39.37
C PHE A 200 15.27 -13.27 -37.94
N CYS A 201 15.68 -12.02 -37.83
CA CYS A 201 15.64 -11.25 -36.61
C CYS A 201 14.74 -10.03 -36.80
N THR A 202 13.66 -9.96 -36.05
CA THR A 202 12.88 -8.74 -35.90
C THR A 202 13.67 -7.82 -34.96
N ALA A 203 14.28 -6.77 -35.50
CA ALA A 203 15.26 -5.96 -34.78
C ALA A 203 14.81 -4.51 -34.61
N ALA A 204 15.09 -3.93 -33.44
CA ALA A 204 15.01 -2.48 -33.24
C ALA A 204 16.24 -1.84 -33.87
N VAL A 205 16.06 -0.87 -34.76
CA VAL A 205 17.15 -0.16 -35.43
C VAL A 205 16.90 1.33 -35.40
N ARG A 206 17.96 2.13 -35.47
CA ARG A 206 17.90 3.59 -35.54
C ARG A 206 17.95 4.04 -36.99
N THR A 207 16.83 4.56 -37.47
CA THR A 207 16.68 5.16 -38.81
C THR A 207 16.68 6.68 -38.76
N GLY A 208 16.34 7.25 -37.60
CA GLY A 208 16.24 8.71 -37.39
C GLY A 208 17.16 9.23 -36.27
N GLY A 209 16.74 10.33 -35.65
CA GLY A 209 17.48 11.02 -34.58
C GLY A 209 17.58 10.24 -33.26
N SER A 210 18.06 10.89 -32.20
CA SER A 210 18.20 10.27 -30.87
C SER A 210 16.86 9.97 -30.18
N GLY A 211 16.86 9.03 -29.23
CA GLY A 211 15.69 8.71 -28.41
C GLY A 211 14.63 7.90 -29.14
N LYS A 212 13.40 7.91 -28.59
CA LYS A 212 12.27 7.05 -28.98
C LYS A 212 11.82 7.28 -30.43
N SER A 213 11.82 8.53 -30.88
CA SER A 213 11.31 8.97 -32.19
C SER A 213 12.28 8.73 -33.34
N GLY A 214 13.38 8.00 -33.13
CA GLY A 214 14.30 7.61 -34.19
C GLY A 214 14.43 6.11 -34.38
N ILE A 215 13.60 5.32 -33.68
CA ILE A 215 13.65 3.85 -33.69
C ILE A 215 12.62 3.30 -34.65
N SER A 216 13.04 2.35 -35.49
CA SER A 216 12.22 1.54 -36.39
C SER A 216 12.33 0.07 -36.04
N VAL A 217 11.40 -0.74 -36.54
CA VAL A 217 11.45 -2.21 -36.46
C VAL A 217 11.68 -2.78 -37.85
N LEU A 218 12.72 -3.59 -38.02
CA LEU A 218 13.13 -4.14 -39.30
C LEU A 218 13.30 -5.66 -39.20
N VAL A 219 12.78 -6.42 -40.18
CA VAL A 219 13.02 -7.86 -40.28
C VAL A 219 14.32 -8.10 -41.06
N ILE A 220 15.38 -8.50 -40.36
CA ILE A 220 16.72 -8.71 -40.91
C ILE A 220 16.92 -10.20 -41.21
N PRO A 221 17.21 -10.60 -42.47
CA PRO A 221 17.60 -11.97 -42.79
C PRO A 221 18.95 -12.30 -42.16
N LEU A 222 19.02 -13.33 -41.34
CA LEU A 222 20.24 -13.66 -40.60
C LEU A 222 21.25 -14.51 -41.41
N ASN A 223 20.90 -14.88 -42.64
CA ASN A 223 21.81 -15.48 -43.62
C ASN A 223 22.36 -14.46 -44.63
N ALA A 224 21.99 -13.17 -44.50
CA ALA A 224 22.51 -12.11 -45.36
C ALA A 224 24.01 -11.91 -45.15
N GLU A 225 24.69 -11.44 -46.20
CA GLU A 225 26.10 -11.04 -46.12
C GLU A 225 26.29 -9.93 -45.08
N GLY A 226 27.39 -10.00 -44.32
CA GLY A 226 27.67 -9.05 -43.24
C GLY A 226 27.05 -9.38 -41.88
N VAL A 227 26.24 -10.44 -41.76
CA VAL A 227 25.71 -10.93 -40.47
C VAL A 227 26.69 -11.92 -39.84
N THR A 228 27.12 -11.65 -38.60
CA THR A 228 27.91 -12.59 -37.77
C THR A 228 27.09 -13.02 -36.56
N ARG A 229 27.12 -14.32 -36.23
CA ARG A 229 26.42 -14.90 -35.08
C ARG A 229 27.42 -15.55 -34.13
N THR A 230 27.43 -15.12 -32.88
CA THR A 230 28.36 -15.65 -31.85
C THR A 230 27.55 -16.27 -30.71
N PRO A 231 27.76 -17.54 -30.36
CA PRO A 231 27.02 -18.20 -29.29
C PRO A 231 27.34 -17.58 -27.92
N ILE A 232 26.31 -17.43 -27.07
CA ILE A 232 26.46 -16.95 -25.68
C ILE A 232 26.15 -18.10 -24.71
N ARG A 233 27.08 -18.37 -23.79
CA ARG A 233 26.87 -19.32 -22.69
C ARG A 233 26.30 -18.60 -21.47
N ASN A 234 25.07 -18.94 -21.10
CA ASN A 234 24.35 -18.39 -19.95
C ASN A 234 24.37 -19.36 -18.76
N SER A 235 23.93 -18.91 -17.59
CA SER A 235 23.84 -19.76 -16.38
C SER A 235 22.84 -20.91 -16.52
N GLY A 236 21.78 -20.71 -17.31
CA GLY A 236 20.76 -21.69 -17.65
C GLY A 236 20.35 -21.56 -19.11
N VAL A 237 19.25 -22.20 -19.50
CA VAL A 237 18.65 -22.18 -20.84
C VAL A 237 19.62 -22.56 -21.98
N ALA A 238 20.45 -23.59 -21.76
CA ALA A 238 21.55 -23.92 -22.66
C ALA A 238 21.07 -24.28 -24.07
N SER A 239 19.89 -24.90 -24.20
CA SER A 239 19.35 -25.29 -25.51
C SER A 239 18.65 -24.18 -26.29
N SER A 240 18.52 -22.97 -25.72
CA SER A 240 17.76 -21.86 -26.32
C SER A 240 18.38 -21.22 -27.57
N GLY A 241 19.63 -21.58 -27.91
CA GLY A 241 20.32 -21.02 -29.08
C GLY A 241 20.62 -19.53 -28.97
N CYS A 242 20.90 -19.03 -27.77
CA CYS A 242 21.20 -17.62 -27.47
C CYS A 242 22.47 -17.16 -28.20
N ALA A 243 22.42 -15.99 -28.86
CA ALA A 243 23.53 -15.43 -29.62
C ALA A 243 23.72 -13.92 -29.42
N SER A 244 24.94 -13.46 -29.66
CA SER A 244 25.23 -12.09 -30.10
C SER A 244 25.15 -12.05 -31.62
N LEU A 245 24.50 -11.04 -32.16
CA LEU A 245 24.40 -10.79 -33.60
C LEU A 245 25.15 -9.49 -33.92
N ALA A 246 26.06 -9.52 -34.88
CA ALA A 246 26.72 -8.33 -35.40
C ALA A 246 26.34 -8.12 -36.86
N PHE A 247 26.06 -6.87 -37.21
CA PHE A 247 25.68 -6.44 -38.56
C PHE A 247 26.74 -5.47 -39.06
N ASN A 248 27.37 -5.80 -40.18
CA ASN A 248 28.35 -4.96 -40.86
C ASN A 248 27.91 -4.74 -42.32
N ASN A 249 27.37 -3.56 -42.61
CA ASN A 249 26.84 -3.17 -43.91
C ASN A 249 25.84 -4.17 -44.50
N VAL A 250 24.93 -4.69 -43.67
CA VAL A 250 23.92 -5.68 -44.11
C VAL A 250 22.82 -4.96 -44.89
N GLU A 251 22.65 -5.32 -46.16
CA GLU A 251 21.55 -4.80 -46.98
C GLU A 251 20.25 -5.54 -46.69
N VAL A 252 19.22 -4.78 -46.31
CA VAL A 252 17.90 -5.31 -45.97
C VAL A 252 16.85 -4.59 -46.83
N PRO A 253 15.97 -5.29 -47.56
CA PRO A 253 14.94 -4.64 -48.36
C PRO A 253 14.09 -3.67 -47.53
N ALA A 254 13.78 -2.49 -48.07
CA ALA A 254 12.94 -1.49 -47.40
C ALA A 254 11.53 -2.03 -47.12
N ALA A 255 11.07 -2.99 -47.93
CA ALA A 255 9.81 -3.72 -47.71
C ALA A 255 9.82 -4.62 -46.45
N ASN A 256 10.96 -4.80 -45.78
CA ASN A 256 11.05 -5.52 -44.50
C ASN A 256 10.83 -4.61 -43.28
N LEU A 257 10.61 -3.30 -43.48
CA LEU A 257 10.22 -2.37 -42.41
C LEU A 257 8.81 -2.72 -41.91
N ILE A 258 8.66 -2.86 -40.59
CA ILE A 258 7.38 -3.12 -39.95
C ILE A 258 6.76 -1.80 -39.48
N GLY A 259 5.55 -1.52 -39.94
CA GLY A 259 4.89 -0.24 -39.69
C GLY A 259 5.59 0.94 -40.38
N ALA A 260 5.44 2.14 -39.81
CA ALA A 260 6.07 3.34 -40.33
C ALA A 260 7.50 3.52 -39.78
N GLU A 261 8.36 4.14 -40.58
CA GLU A 261 9.71 4.52 -40.16
C GLU A 261 9.65 5.46 -38.96
N ASN A 262 10.53 5.25 -37.97
CA ASN A 262 10.64 6.00 -36.72
C ASN A 262 9.52 5.80 -35.69
N GLU A 263 8.54 4.93 -35.96
CA GLU A 263 7.46 4.57 -35.03
C GLU A 263 7.71 3.25 -34.27
N GLY A 264 8.88 2.66 -34.45
CA GLY A 264 9.23 1.33 -33.95
C GLY A 264 9.19 1.19 -32.42
N PHE A 265 9.53 2.25 -31.67
CA PHE A 265 9.51 2.19 -30.20
C PHE A 265 8.11 1.85 -29.65
N LYS A 266 7.06 2.45 -30.22
CA LYS A 266 5.67 2.18 -29.84
C LYS A 266 5.28 0.73 -30.13
N LEU A 267 5.67 0.22 -31.30
CA LEU A 267 5.37 -1.16 -31.71
C LEU A 267 5.97 -2.17 -30.74
N ILE A 268 7.25 -1.98 -30.38
CA ILE A 268 7.97 -2.83 -29.43
C ILE A 268 7.27 -2.85 -28.06
N MET A 269 6.90 -1.68 -27.52
CA MET A 269 6.25 -1.59 -26.21
C MET A 269 4.88 -2.29 -26.17
N LEU A 270 4.14 -2.30 -27.26
CA LEU A 270 2.84 -2.97 -27.35
C LEU A 270 3.00 -4.51 -27.35
N SER A 271 4.01 -5.03 -28.03
CA SER A 271 4.28 -6.47 -28.11
C SER A 271 4.72 -7.10 -26.78
N PHE A 272 5.35 -6.33 -25.87
CA PHE A 272 5.84 -6.87 -24.59
C PHE A 272 4.76 -7.32 -23.60
N ASN A 273 3.50 -6.89 -23.75
CA ASN A 273 2.47 -7.24 -22.77
C ASN A 273 2.07 -8.71 -22.84
N HIS A 274 1.97 -9.29 -24.06
CA HIS A 274 1.72 -10.71 -24.25
C HIS A 274 2.89 -11.54 -23.73
N GLU A 275 4.13 -11.15 -24.08
CA GLU A 275 5.35 -11.78 -23.59
C GLU A 275 5.40 -11.85 -22.05
N ARG A 276 5.03 -10.77 -21.35
CA ARG A 276 5.01 -10.74 -19.88
C ARG A 276 4.02 -11.71 -19.26
N LEU A 277 2.85 -11.91 -19.88
CA LEU A 277 1.87 -12.90 -19.42
C LEU A 277 2.40 -14.33 -19.65
N TRP A 278 3.08 -14.56 -20.78
CA TRP A 278 3.74 -15.82 -21.10
C TRP A 278 4.82 -16.18 -20.06
N ILE A 279 5.69 -15.22 -19.73
CA ILE A 279 6.69 -15.37 -18.67
C ILE A 279 6.03 -15.66 -17.32
N ALA A 280 4.96 -14.94 -16.96
CA ALA A 280 4.25 -15.16 -15.71
C ALA A 280 3.66 -16.57 -15.60
N GLY A 281 3.04 -17.10 -16.66
CA GLY A 281 2.53 -18.46 -16.70
C GLY A 281 3.63 -19.52 -16.55
N ASN A 282 4.72 -19.37 -17.31
CA ASN A 282 5.88 -20.27 -17.20
C ASN A 282 6.47 -20.27 -15.78
N CYS A 283 6.68 -19.10 -15.18
CA CYS A 283 7.13 -18.97 -13.80
C CYS A 283 6.28 -19.82 -12.85
N LEU A 284 4.96 -19.69 -12.94
CA LEU A 284 4.05 -20.40 -12.03
C LEU A 284 4.04 -21.90 -12.26
N ARG A 285 4.09 -22.37 -13.52
CA ARG A 285 4.23 -23.82 -13.78
C ARG A 285 5.53 -24.36 -13.19
N LEU A 286 6.66 -23.69 -13.44
CA LEU A 286 7.96 -24.10 -12.90
C LEU A 286 7.96 -24.13 -11.37
N ALA A 287 7.33 -23.15 -10.72
CA ALA A 287 7.18 -23.12 -9.26
C ALA A 287 6.36 -24.33 -8.74
N ARG A 288 5.31 -24.73 -9.47
CA ARG A 288 4.51 -25.92 -9.14
C ARG A 288 5.30 -27.22 -9.31
N ILE A 289 6.17 -27.31 -10.32
CA ILE A 289 7.08 -28.46 -10.50
C ILE A 289 8.05 -28.56 -9.30
N CYS A 290 8.66 -27.43 -8.90
CA CYS A 290 9.53 -27.38 -7.73
C CYS A 290 8.82 -27.90 -6.47
N LEU A 291 7.57 -27.48 -6.25
CA LEU A 291 6.74 -27.99 -5.16
C LEU A 291 6.46 -29.48 -5.29
N GLN A 292 6.04 -29.94 -6.48
CA GLN A 292 5.70 -31.33 -6.72
C GLN A 292 6.88 -32.25 -6.40
N ASP A 293 8.05 -31.97 -6.94
CA ASP A 293 9.22 -32.85 -6.82
C ASP A 293 9.75 -32.84 -5.39
N SER A 294 9.81 -31.66 -4.76
CA SER A 294 10.32 -31.56 -3.39
C SER A 294 9.34 -32.16 -2.39
N TYR A 295 8.03 -32.13 -2.66
CA TYR A 295 7.02 -32.81 -1.84
C TYR A 295 7.13 -34.32 -1.97
N GLN A 296 7.24 -34.85 -3.19
CA GLN A 296 7.45 -36.29 -3.42
C GLN A 296 8.75 -36.79 -2.77
N HIS A 297 9.82 -35.99 -2.83
CA HIS A 297 11.04 -36.26 -2.09
C HIS A 297 10.80 -36.25 -0.58
N ALA A 298 10.06 -35.27 -0.05
CA ALA A 298 9.78 -35.17 1.38
C ALA A 298 8.93 -36.32 1.93
N LEU A 299 8.05 -36.91 1.11
CA LEU A 299 7.26 -38.10 1.47
C LEU A 299 8.12 -39.35 1.63
N THR A 300 9.16 -39.50 0.81
CA THR A 300 9.95 -40.74 0.71
C THR A 300 11.26 -40.67 1.48
N ARG A 301 11.89 -39.49 1.53
CA ARG A 301 13.18 -39.29 2.19
C ARG A 301 13.02 -39.33 3.71
N GLN A 302 13.79 -40.20 4.36
CA GLN A 302 13.81 -40.32 5.81
C GLN A 302 15.03 -39.64 6.44
N THR A 303 14.81 -38.93 7.55
CA THR A 303 15.86 -38.43 8.44
C THR A 303 15.43 -38.61 9.89
N PHE A 304 16.38 -38.98 10.76
CA PHE A 304 16.11 -39.26 12.18
C PHE A 304 14.89 -40.21 12.36
N GLY A 305 14.87 -41.30 11.58
CA GLY A 305 13.88 -42.38 11.68
C GLY A 305 12.46 -42.10 11.16
N ARG A 306 12.21 -40.96 10.49
CA ARG A 306 10.89 -40.62 9.92
C ARG A 306 10.99 -39.90 8.58
N PRO A 307 9.95 -39.93 7.72
CA PRO A 307 9.85 -39.09 6.53
C PRO A 307 10.09 -37.60 6.82
N LEU A 308 10.69 -36.88 5.88
CA LEU A 308 10.94 -35.44 6.00
C LEU A 308 9.63 -34.64 6.17
N ILE A 309 8.56 -35.07 5.50
CA ILE A 309 7.26 -34.41 5.57
C ILE A 309 6.68 -34.38 7.00
N ASP A 310 7.10 -35.27 7.90
CA ASP A 310 6.64 -35.30 9.29
C ASP A 310 7.18 -34.14 10.13
N ARG A 311 8.22 -33.45 9.64
CA ARG A 311 8.79 -32.29 10.33
C ARG A 311 7.96 -31.04 10.01
N GLN A 312 7.48 -30.37 11.06
CA GLN A 312 6.66 -29.15 10.93
C GLN A 312 7.36 -28.08 10.08
N VAL A 313 8.68 -27.92 10.24
CA VAL A 313 9.48 -26.95 9.48
C VAL A 313 9.49 -27.22 7.97
N ILE A 314 9.32 -28.47 7.55
CA ILE A 314 9.22 -28.85 6.13
C ILE A 314 7.81 -28.53 5.61
N ARG A 315 6.76 -28.90 6.35
CA ARG A 315 5.37 -28.55 5.97
C ARG A 315 5.12 -27.05 5.87
N LEU A 316 5.75 -26.27 6.74
CA LEU A 316 5.65 -24.80 6.72
C LEU A 316 6.20 -24.21 5.41
N LYS A 317 7.28 -24.78 4.85
CA LYS A 317 7.84 -24.34 3.56
C LYS A 317 6.83 -24.52 2.43
N PHE A 318 6.19 -25.69 2.36
CA PHE A 318 5.15 -25.98 1.36
C PHE A 318 3.96 -25.02 1.49
N ALA A 319 3.50 -24.75 2.72
CA ALA A 319 2.40 -23.80 2.96
C ALA A 319 2.74 -22.38 2.50
N ASN A 320 3.96 -21.90 2.80
CA ASN A 320 4.42 -20.56 2.44
C ASN A 320 4.56 -20.39 0.92
N VAL A 321 5.20 -21.35 0.25
CA VAL A 321 5.37 -21.33 -1.22
C VAL A 321 4.01 -21.46 -1.91
N GLY A 322 3.16 -22.39 -1.45
CA GLY A 322 1.82 -22.59 -1.99
C GLY A 322 0.97 -21.31 -1.94
N MET A 323 1.06 -20.54 -0.85
CA MET A 323 0.37 -19.25 -0.73
C MET A 323 0.79 -18.25 -1.82
N GLN A 324 2.08 -18.16 -2.14
CA GLN A 324 2.59 -17.23 -3.16
C GLN A 324 2.16 -17.65 -4.56
N ILE A 325 2.26 -18.94 -4.90
CA ILE A 325 1.83 -19.47 -6.19
C ILE A 325 0.33 -19.24 -6.39
N MET A 326 -0.47 -19.50 -5.36
CA MET A 326 -1.91 -19.33 -5.43
C MET A 326 -2.33 -17.87 -5.65
N ALA A 327 -1.71 -16.93 -4.94
CA ALA A 327 -1.98 -15.51 -5.12
C ALA A 327 -1.55 -15.00 -6.50
N ALA A 328 -0.37 -15.41 -6.97
CA ALA A 328 0.15 -15.01 -8.28
C ALA A 328 -0.66 -15.63 -9.43
N TYR A 329 -1.11 -16.88 -9.31
CA TYR A 329 -1.96 -17.53 -10.31
C TYR A 329 -3.34 -16.87 -10.39
N ALA A 330 -3.95 -16.51 -9.25
CA ALA A 330 -5.23 -15.80 -9.25
C ALA A 330 -5.13 -14.43 -9.94
N LEU A 331 -4.03 -13.70 -9.76
CA LEU A 331 -3.76 -12.46 -10.48
C LEU A 331 -3.63 -12.72 -11.98
N LEU A 332 -2.84 -13.72 -12.39
CA LEU A 332 -2.66 -14.08 -13.80
C LEU A 332 -4.00 -14.44 -14.47
N GLU A 333 -4.80 -15.28 -13.82
CA GLU A 333 -6.12 -15.71 -14.30
C GLU A 333 -7.08 -14.52 -14.45
N SER A 334 -7.06 -13.58 -13.50
CA SER A 334 -7.86 -12.36 -13.59
C SER A 334 -7.44 -11.48 -14.78
N LEU A 335 -6.14 -11.36 -15.07
CA LEU A 335 -5.67 -10.61 -16.23
C LEU A 335 -6.02 -11.28 -17.55
N VAL A 336 -5.96 -12.60 -17.60
CA VAL A 336 -6.41 -13.39 -18.76
C VAL A 336 -7.91 -13.15 -19.01
N GLN A 337 -8.72 -13.12 -17.95
CA GLN A 337 -10.15 -12.80 -18.07
C GLN A 337 -10.41 -11.37 -18.58
N VAL A 338 -9.68 -10.38 -18.05
CA VAL A 338 -9.79 -8.98 -18.49
C VAL A 338 -9.40 -8.88 -19.96
N ARG A 339 -8.27 -9.47 -20.34
CA ARG A 339 -7.78 -9.54 -21.72
C ARG A 339 -8.85 -10.15 -22.63
N ASP A 340 -9.37 -11.32 -22.29
CA ASP A 340 -10.40 -12.02 -23.07
C ASP A 340 -11.65 -11.17 -23.30
N SER A 341 -12.17 -10.58 -22.21
CA SER A 341 -13.36 -9.73 -22.27
C SER A 341 -13.15 -8.43 -23.03
N THR A 342 -11.91 -7.94 -23.09
CA THR A 342 -11.54 -6.70 -23.79
C THR A 342 -11.29 -6.97 -25.26
N PHE A 343 -10.65 -8.08 -25.64
CA PHE A 343 -10.52 -8.50 -27.05
C PHE A 343 -11.89 -8.75 -27.68
N LYS A 344 -12.81 -9.42 -26.97
CA LYS A 344 -14.19 -9.62 -27.44
C LYS A 344 -14.95 -8.30 -27.64
N ARG A 345 -14.67 -7.28 -26.82
CA ARG A 345 -15.27 -5.94 -26.93
C ARG A 345 -14.62 -5.07 -28.01
N ALA A 346 -13.29 -5.07 -28.11
CA ALA A 346 -12.53 -4.31 -29.10
C ALA A 346 -12.73 -4.83 -30.53
N ALA A 347 -13.05 -6.12 -30.72
CA ALA A 347 -13.54 -6.63 -32.00
C ALA A 347 -14.81 -5.92 -32.51
N HIS A 348 -15.48 -5.12 -31.66
CA HIS A 348 -16.68 -4.34 -31.96
C HIS A 348 -16.47 -2.81 -31.80
N SER A 349 -15.25 -2.31 -31.55
CA SER A 349 -14.98 -0.86 -31.37
C SER A 349 -13.53 -0.45 -31.66
N ASP A 350 -13.33 0.70 -32.31
CA ASP A 350 -12.02 1.27 -32.72
C ASP A 350 -11.14 1.84 -31.56
N GLU A 351 -11.39 1.47 -30.29
CA GLU A 351 -10.64 2.02 -29.15
C GLU A 351 -9.28 1.33 -28.95
N ALA A 352 -8.20 2.12 -29.08
CA ALA A 352 -6.83 1.67 -28.93
C ALA A 352 -6.42 1.48 -27.45
N GLY A 353 -6.20 0.21 -27.05
CA GLY A 353 -5.38 -0.18 -25.91
C GLY A 353 -6.16 -0.70 -24.69
N THR A 354 -5.76 -1.87 -24.17
CA THR A 354 -6.42 -2.53 -23.03
C THR A 354 -6.04 -1.94 -21.65
N GLY A 355 -5.06 -1.03 -21.57
CA GLY A 355 -4.61 -0.43 -20.31
C GLY A 355 -3.93 -1.39 -19.31
N ILE A 356 -3.70 -2.66 -19.68
CA ILE A 356 -3.22 -3.71 -18.75
C ILE A 356 -1.69 -3.80 -18.64
N GLY A 357 -0.91 -2.92 -19.28
CA GLY A 357 0.55 -3.05 -19.36
C GLY A 357 1.24 -3.05 -18.00
N GLY A 358 0.85 -2.14 -17.10
CA GLY A 358 1.34 -2.12 -15.72
C GLY A 358 0.92 -3.35 -14.90
N LEU A 359 -0.25 -3.91 -15.18
CA LEU A 359 -0.73 -5.12 -14.51
C LEU A 359 -0.02 -6.38 -15.02
N CYS A 360 0.30 -6.46 -16.32
CA CYS A 360 1.13 -7.53 -16.89
C CYS A 360 2.54 -7.49 -16.29
N ALA A 361 3.12 -6.30 -16.13
CA ALA A 361 4.38 -6.10 -15.41
C ALA A 361 4.28 -6.56 -13.94
N LEU A 362 3.16 -6.25 -13.27
CA LEU A 362 2.90 -6.71 -11.90
C LEU A 362 2.85 -8.25 -11.81
N ALA A 363 2.08 -8.89 -12.70
CA ALA A 363 1.93 -10.34 -12.74
C ALA A 363 3.27 -11.06 -13.00
N LYS A 364 4.05 -10.58 -13.98
CA LYS A 364 5.38 -11.14 -14.29
C LYS A 364 6.30 -11.13 -13.07
N VAL A 365 6.46 -9.98 -12.41
CA VAL A 365 7.36 -9.86 -11.25
C VAL A 365 6.83 -10.66 -10.05
N ASN A 366 5.51 -10.68 -9.82
CA ASN A 366 4.95 -11.47 -8.72
C ASN A 366 5.15 -12.98 -8.95
N ALA A 367 4.90 -13.46 -10.17
CA ALA A 367 5.14 -14.84 -10.56
C ALA A 367 6.62 -15.21 -10.45
N ALA A 368 7.54 -14.37 -10.94
CA ALA A 368 8.98 -14.61 -10.86
C ALA A 368 9.46 -14.74 -9.40
N ARG A 369 9.03 -13.85 -8.49
CA ARG A 369 9.34 -13.93 -7.05
C ARG A 369 8.80 -15.21 -6.41
N ALA A 370 7.59 -15.63 -6.78
CA ALA A 370 7.02 -16.89 -6.31
C ALA A 370 7.86 -18.09 -6.77
N THR A 371 8.36 -18.08 -8.00
CA THR A 371 9.25 -19.12 -8.54
C THR A 371 10.61 -19.12 -7.87
N GLU A 372 11.25 -17.96 -7.64
CA GLU A 372 12.52 -17.88 -6.90
C GLU A 372 12.39 -18.47 -5.49
N LEU A 373 11.31 -18.16 -4.78
CA LEU A 373 11.02 -18.75 -3.48
C LEU A 373 10.80 -20.27 -3.57
N ALA A 374 10.03 -20.73 -4.56
CA ALA A 374 9.75 -22.15 -4.77
C ALA A 374 11.01 -22.95 -5.07
N VAL A 375 11.88 -22.44 -5.96
CA VAL A 375 13.19 -23.02 -6.29
C VAL A 375 14.05 -23.13 -5.04
N ARG A 376 14.23 -22.01 -4.32
CA ARG A 376 15.06 -21.97 -3.11
C ARG A 376 14.59 -23.01 -2.10
N GLU A 377 13.30 -23.03 -1.80
CA GLU A 377 12.75 -23.95 -0.80
C GLU A 377 12.78 -25.41 -1.27
N ALA A 378 12.52 -25.67 -2.55
CA ALA A 378 12.61 -27.02 -3.11
C ALA A 378 14.04 -27.58 -3.03
N GLN A 379 15.05 -26.78 -3.41
CA GLN A 379 16.46 -27.18 -3.26
C GLN A 379 16.81 -27.43 -1.79
N GLN A 380 16.34 -26.57 -0.88
CA GLN A 380 16.60 -26.74 0.55
C GLN A 380 15.96 -28.00 1.13
N ILE A 381 14.76 -28.37 0.67
CA ILE A 381 14.04 -29.58 1.09
C ILE A 381 14.72 -30.83 0.54
N MET A 382 15.19 -30.78 -0.69
CA MET A 382 15.92 -31.87 -1.36
C MET A 382 17.35 -32.03 -0.84
N GLY A 383 17.95 -30.97 -0.28
CA GLY A 383 19.35 -31.00 0.16
C GLY A 383 20.30 -31.19 -1.03
N ALA A 384 21.34 -32.01 -0.85
CA ALA A 384 22.37 -32.21 -1.86
C ALA A 384 21.84 -32.66 -3.23
N VAL A 385 20.77 -33.48 -3.26
CA VAL A 385 20.21 -33.96 -4.55
C VAL A 385 19.54 -32.84 -5.35
N GLY A 386 19.09 -31.75 -4.71
CA GLY A 386 18.55 -30.57 -5.38
C GLY A 386 19.62 -29.64 -5.97
N TYR A 387 20.90 -29.94 -5.72
CA TYR A 387 22.07 -29.26 -6.28
C TYR A 387 22.73 -30.08 -7.40
N THR A 388 22.30 -31.33 -7.62
CA THR A 388 22.94 -32.27 -8.54
C THR A 388 22.32 -32.22 -9.94
N GLN A 389 23.16 -32.07 -10.97
CA GLN A 389 22.76 -32.11 -12.39
C GLN A 389 22.53 -33.53 -12.92
N ASP A 390 23.15 -34.53 -12.30
CA ASP A 390 23.25 -35.91 -12.78
C ASP A 390 21.92 -36.69 -12.67
N GLY A 391 20.92 -36.34 -13.49
CA GLY A 391 19.73 -37.14 -13.82
C GLY A 391 18.84 -37.65 -12.67
N GLY A 392 19.18 -37.32 -11.43
CA GLY A 392 18.52 -37.81 -10.22
C GLY A 392 17.23 -37.05 -9.90
N PRO A 393 16.56 -37.39 -8.79
CA PRO A 393 15.25 -36.85 -8.42
C PRO A 393 15.23 -35.32 -8.20
N GLY A 394 16.39 -34.67 -8.05
CA GLY A 394 16.50 -33.22 -7.95
C GLY A 394 16.99 -32.52 -9.22
N ALA A 395 17.36 -33.25 -10.28
CA ALA A 395 17.95 -32.67 -11.50
C ALA A 395 17.01 -31.68 -12.21
N ARG A 396 15.70 -31.92 -12.16
CA ARG A 396 14.69 -31.00 -12.69
C ARG A 396 14.63 -29.70 -11.89
N VAL A 397 14.67 -29.78 -10.55
CA VAL A 397 14.70 -28.58 -9.68
C VAL A 397 16.03 -27.82 -9.82
N GLU A 398 17.15 -28.53 -9.93
CA GLU A 398 18.46 -27.93 -10.22
C GLU A 398 18.42 -27.14 -11.53
N ARG A 399 17.87 -27.73 -12.60
CA ARG A 399 17.76 -27.06 -13.90
C ARG A 399 16.91 -25.80 -13.81
N ILE A 400 15.73 -25.89 -13.18
CA ILE A 400 14.87 -24.73 -12.95
C ILE A 400 15.61 -23.66 -12.14
N SER A 401 16.48 -24.03 -11.21
CA SER A 401 17.28 -23.08 -10.41
C SER A 401 18.29 -22.28 -11.24
N ARG A 402 18.84 -22.88 -12.30
CA ARG A 402 19.71 -22.17 -13.26
C ARG A 402 18.92 -21.29 -14.22
N ASP A 403 17.74 -21.76 -14.60
CA ASP A 403 16.85 -21.08 -15.55
C ASP A 403 16.15 -19.86 -14.93
N VAL A 404 15.74 -19.92 -13.67
CA VAL A 404 14.86 -18.89 -13.04
C VAL A 404 15.43 -17.48 -13.14
N ARG A 405 16.75 -17.31 -13.16
CA ARG A 405 17.36 -15.99 -13.15
C ARG A 405 17.02 -15.17 -14.40
N VAL A 406 16.88 -15.81 -15.56
CA VAL A 406 16.50 -15.09 -16.79
C VAL A 406 15.05 -14.62 -16.76
N LEU A 407 14.17 -15.29 -16.01
CA LEU A 407 12.76 -14.89 -15.86
C LEU A 407 12.62 -13.63 -14.98
N VAL A 408 13.61 -13.32 -14.15
CA VAL A 408 13.66 -12.10 -13.33
C VAL A 408 14.18 -10.93 -14.16
N ILE A 409 15.17 -11.17 -15.02
CA ILE A 409 15.88 -10.14 -15.80
C ILE A 409 15.20 -9.84 -17.15
N GLY A 410 14.78 -10.87 -17.88
CA GLY A 410 14.15 -10.77 -19.21
C GLY A 410 12.70 -10.27 -19.18
N GLY A 411 12.18 -9.83 -20.33
CA GLY A 411 10.83 -9.23 -20.44
C GLY A 411 10.66 -7.90 -19.69
N GLY A 412 11.78 -7.26 -19.33
CA GLY A 412 11.89 -6.13 -18.42
C GLY A 412 12.37 -6.57 -17.03
N SER A 413 13.45 -5.95 -16.53
CA SER A 413 13.98 -6.26 -15.21
C SER A 413 12.96 -5.94 -14.14
N GLU A 414 13.06 -6.64 -13.01
CA GLU A 414 12.18 -6.40 -11.88
C GLU A 414 12.17 -4.94 -11.43
N GLU A 415 13.31 -4.27 -11.39
CA GLU A 415 13.44 -2.86 -11.01
C GLU A 415 12.71 -1.96 -12.01
N ILE A 416 12.91 -2.17 -13.31
CA ILE A 416 12.23 -1.39 -14.36
C ILE A 416 10.73 -1.61 -14.29
N LEU A 417 10.29 -2.86 -14.18
CA LEU A 417 8.87 -3.16 -14.06
C LEU A 417 8.27 -2.61 -12.76
N ASN A 418 9.02 -2.56 -11.66
CA ASN A 418 8.61 -1.87 -10.43
C ASN A 418 8.53 -0.35 -10.60
N THR A 419 9.41 0.27 -11.40
CA THR A 419 9.24 1.69 -11.75
C THR A 419 8.07 1.95 -12.69
N MET A 420 7.70 0.98 -13.54
CA MET A 420 6.43 1.02 -14.29
C MET A 420 5.21 0.87 -13.36
N ARG A 421 5.39 0.29 -12.15
CA ARG A 421 4.37 0.28 -11.09
C ARG A 421 4.28 1.62 -10.35
N ASN A 422 5.23 2.55 -10.55
CA ASN A 422 5.05 3.92 -10.08
C ASN A 422 3.98 4.59 -10.95
N PHE A 423 2.94 5.09 -10.29
CA PHE A 423 1.90 5.99 -10.82
C PHE A 423 2.45 7.32 -11.42
N ASN A 424 3.75 7.40 -11.76
CA ASN A 424 4.46 8.64 -12.15
C ASN A 424 4.92 8.70 -13.62
N SER A 425 4.65 7.70 -14.47
CA SER A 425 5.17 7.72 -15.85
C SER A 425 4.20 8.21 -16.93
N ASN A 426 2.98 8.64 -16.56
CA ASN A 426 2.09 9.41 -17.43
C ASN A 426 1.49 10.59 -16.64
N LEU A 427 2.28 11.65 -16.46
CA LEU A 427 1.72 13.01 -16.41
C LEU A 427 1.70 13.55 -17.84
N PRO A 428 0.55 13.67 -18.52
CA PRO A 428 0.37 14.68 -19.54
C PRO A 428 -0.21 15.95 -18.91
N ALA A 429 0.31 17.10 -19.34
CA ALA A 429 -0.38 18.38 -19.18
C ALA A 429 -1.83 18.29 -19.71
N PRO A 430 -2.75 19.09 -19.16
CA PRO A 430 -4.17 18.78 -19.16
C PRO A 430 -4.77 19.05 -20.54
N ILE A 431 -5.63 18.16 -21.03
CA ILE A 431 -6.92 18.50 -21.68
C ILE A 431 -7.75 17.23 -21.92
N LYS A 432 -8.94 17.24 -21.29
CA LYS A 432 -10.28 16.76 -21.71
C LYS A 432 -10.30 15.44 -22.50
N SER A 433 -11.01 14.39 -22.07
CA SER A 433 -12.47 14.40 -22.12
C SER A 433 -13.02 13.00 -21.76
N HIS A 434 -14.11 13.00 -20.98
CA HIS A 434 -15.18 12.00 -20.89
C HIS A 434 -15.02 10.86 -19.87
N MET A 435 -15.39 11.19 -18.63
CA MET A 435 -16.08 10.23 -17.76
C MET A 435 -17.53 10.71 -17.56
N MET A 436 -18.49 9.87 -17.95
CA MET A 436 -19.70 9.59 -17.16
C MET A 436 -20.41 8.30 -17.67
N PRO A 437 -21.29 7.65 -16.87
CA PRO A 437 -21.10 6.29 -16.36
C PRO A 437 -22.14 5.26 -16.91
N PRO A 438 -22.15 4.00 -16.43
CA PRO A 438 -23.04 3.71 -15.31
C PRO A 438 -22.46 2.81 -14.22
N ILE A 439 -22.97 3.11 -13.03
CA ILE A 439 -22.92 2.42 -11.75
C ILE A 439 -23.56 1.02 -11.89
N PHE A 440 -23.03 0.06 -11.10
CA PHE A 440 -23.34 -1.37 -10.99
C PHE A 440 -22.57 -2.34 -11.92
N LEU A 441 -21.43 -2.83 -11.41
CA LEU A 441 -21.00 -4.20 -11.70
C LEU A 441 -20.25 -4.82 -10.50
N ASN A 442 -20.98 -5.71 -9.84
CA ASN A 442 -20.58 -6.87 -9.03
C ASN A 442 -19.69 -6.70 -7.78
N GLN A 443 -20.20 -7.30 -6.71
CA GLN A 443 -19.70 -7.43 -5.33
C GLN A 443 -18.32 -8.09 -5.19
N THR A 444 -17.59 -8.38 -6.28
CA THR A 444 -16.30 -9.09 -6.26
C THR A 444 -15.09 -8.16 -6.14
N LEU A 445 -15.24 -6.84 -6.42
CA LEU A 445 -14.19 -5.83 -6.25
C LEU A 445 -14.11 -5.22 -4.84
N LEU A 446 -14.95 -5.66 -3.89
CA LEU A 446 -14.85 -5.27 -2.47
C LEU A 446 -13.48 -5.63 -1.86
N CYS A 447 -12.77 -6.60 -2.43
CA CYS A 447 -11.50 -7.11 -1.90
C CYS A 447 -10.26 -6.27 -2.24
N CYS A 448 -10.33 -5.27 -3.13
CA CYS A 448 -9.12 -4.55 -3.58
C CYS A 448 -8.87 -3.23 -2.83
N HIS A 449 -9.91 -2.51 -2.41
CA HIS A 449 -9.74 -1.25 -1.65
C HIS A 449 -9.46 -1.49 -0.16
N ILE A 450 -10.03 -2.56 0.41
CA ILE A 450 -9.98 -2.79 1.85
C ILE A 450 -8.56 -3.18 2.35
N PRO A 451 -7.80 -4.06 1.67
CA PRO A 451 -6.42 -4.36 2.06
C PRO A 451 -5.50 -3.14 2.00
N TYR A 452 -5.73 -2.21 1.08
CA TYR A 452 -4.94 -0.98 0.97
C TYR A 452 -5.16 -0.08 2.20
N VAL A 453 -6.42 0.18 2.59
CA VAL A 453 -6.71 0.98 3.80
C VAL A 453 -6.15 0.31 5.07
N VAL A 454 -6.17 -1.02 5.15
CA VAL A 454 -5.54 -1.75 6.28
C VAL A 454 -4.02 -1.69 6.22
N PHE A 455 -3.44 -1.76 5.03
CA PHE A 455 -2.01 -1.60 4.83
C PHE A 455 -1.57 -0.18 5.22
N ASP A 456 -2.31 0.86 4.83
CA ASP A 456 -2.07 2.24 5.23
C ASP A 456 -2.21 2.42 6.75
N ALA A 457 -3.21 1.79 7.37
CA ALA A 457 -3.41 1.81 8.81
C ALA A 457 -2.29 1.06 9.57
N TYR A 458 -1.75 -0.02 8.98
CA TYR A 458 -0.61 -0.76 9.52
C TYR A 458 0.69 0.05 9.42
N ASN A 459 0.91 0.71 8.28
CA ASN A 459 2.07 1.57 8.05
C ASN A 459 1.96 2.95 8.73
N GLY A 460 0.75 3.35 9.12
CA GLY A 460 0.47 4.61 9.79
C GLY A 460 0.56 5.83 8.88
N ILE A 461 -0.06 5.75 7.70
CA ILE A 461 -0.07 6.80 6.66
C ILE A 461 -1.47 7.20 6.15
N THR A 462 -2.55 6.64 6.73
CA THR A 462 -3.93 6.77 6.24
C THR A 462 -4.40 8.21 6.03
N CYS A 463 -4.11 9.12 6.95
CA CYS A 463 -4.60 10.51 6.94
C CYS A 463 -3.86 11.34 5.90
N ARG A 464 -2.55 11.13 5.77
CA ARG A 464 -1.74 11.73 4.71
C ARG A 464 -2.18 11.23 3.34
N GLU A 465 -2.52 9.95 3.22
CA GLU A 465 -3.04 9.41 1.97
C GLU A 465 -4.43 9.99 1.65
N ILE A 466 -5.32 10.13 2.63
CA ILE A 466 -6.61 10.82 2.44
C ILE A 466 -6.41 12.29 2.02
N GLN A 467 -5.45 13.00 2.62
CA GLN A 467 -5.10 14.36 2.21
C GLN A 467 -4.63 14.38 0.75
N ARG A 468 -3.70 13.50 0.37
CA ARG A 468 -3.20 13.35 -1.01
C ARG A 468 -4.32 13.05 -2.00
N LEU A 469 -5.27 12.17 -1.64
CA LEU A 469 -6.44 11.87 -2.47
C LEU A 469 -7.33 13.10 -2.67
N HIS A 470 -7.50 13.94 -1.65
CA HIS A 470 -8.26 15.19 -1.79
C HIS A 470 -7.53 16.23 -2.65
N GLU A 471 -6.21 16.29 -2.58
CA GLU A 471 -5.39 17.14 -3.45
C GLU A 471 -5.49 16.70 -4.93
N GLU A 472 -5.58 15.38 -5.17
CA GLU A 472 -5.63 14.81 -6.52
C GLU A 472 -7.05 14.80 -7.13
N TYR A 473 -8.05 14.39 -6.37
CA TYR A 473 -9.41 14.12 -6.87
C TYR A 473 -10.45 15.16 -6.45
N GLY A 474 -10.07 16.11 -5.59
CA GLY A 474 -10.93 17.20 -5.15
C GLY A 474 -11.75 16.90 -3.88
N PRO A 475 -12.90 17.59 -3.68
CA PRO A 475 -13.54 17.70 -2.37
C PRO A 475 -14.24 16.44 -1.86
N VAL A 476 -14.48 15.45 -2.73
CA VAL A 476 -15.20 14.21 -2.40
C VAL A 476 -14.39 13.01 -2.89
N VAL A 477 -13.97 12.14 -1.98
CA VAL A 477 -13.18 10.94 -2.33
C VAL A 477 -13.76 9.68 -1.70
N ALA A 478 -13.89 8.61 -2.50
CA ALA A 478 -14.29 7.30 -2.01
C ALA A 478 -13.05 6.51 -1.58
N VAL A 479 -12.94 6.22 -0.29
CA VAL A 479 -11.78 5.50 0.31
C VAL A 479 -12.11 4.05 0.66
N GLY A 480 -13.31 3.59 0.35
CA GLY A 480 -13.72 2.21 0.51
C GLY A 480 -15.12 1.95 -0.06
N PRO A 481 -15.57 0.68 -0.14
CA PRO A 481 -16.80 0.29 -0.85
C PRO A 481 -18.09 0.98 -0.36
N ARG A 482 -18.10 1.44 0.90
CA ARG A 482 -19.17 2.27 1.49
C ARG A 482 -18.57 3.34 2.40
N THR A 483 -17.49 3.98 1.95
CA THR A 483 -16.80 5.00 2.76
C THR A 483 -16.35 6.16 1.89
N VAL A 484 -16.89 7.34 2.17
CA VAL A 484 -16.62 8.60 1.48
C VAL A 484 -16.03 9.60 2.47
N MET A 485 -14.98 10.31 2.06
CA MET A 485 -14.36 11.40 2.80
C MET A 485 -14.60 12.71 2.05
N PHE A 486 -14.85 13.77 2.80
CA PHE A 486 -15.04 15.14 2.32
C PHE A 486 -13.88 16.02 2.80
N SER A 487 -13.44 16.96 1.98
CA SER A 487 -12.55 18.05 2.41
C SER A 487 -13.24 19.42 2.45
N ASP A 488 -14.44 19.53 1.86
CA ASP A 488 -15.23 20.75 1.85
C ASP A 488 -15.83 21.06 3.25
N PRO A 489 -15.51 22.24 3.84
CA PRO A 489 -16.13 22.70 5.08
C PRO A 489 -17.66 22.76 5.07
N ALA A 490 -18.31 22.92 3.92
CA ALA A 490 -19.77 22.93 3.81
C ALA A 490 -20.42 21.63 4.32
N MET A 491 -19.68 20.51 4.20
CA MET A 491 -20.16 19.20 4.67
C MET A 491 -20.12 19.03 6.19
N ILE A 492 -19.47 19.93 6.93
CA ILE A 492 -19.36 19.86 8.40
C ILE A 492 -20.75 19.96 9.05
N ASP A 493 -21.57 20.92 8.63
CA ASP A 493 -22.90 21.11 9.23
C ASP A 493 -23.86 19.98 8.86
N THR A 494 -23.65 19.33 7.70
CA THR A 494 -24.44 18.19 7.26
C THR A 494 -24.07 16.92 8.04
N VAL A 495 -22.77 16.61 8.15
CA VAL A 495 -22.30 15.35 8.74
C VAL A 495 -22.21 15.44 10.28
N TYR A 496 -21.85 16.60 10.82
CA TYR A 496 -21.60 16.84 12.24
C TYR A 496 -22.58 17.84 12.87
N ALA A 497 -23.78 17.98 12.30
CA ALA A 497 -24.82 18.88 12.78
C ALA A 497 -24.97 18.89 14.31
N THR A 498 -25.18 20.07 14.89
CA THR A 498 -25.49 20.18 16.33
C THR A 498 -26.85 19.56 16.66
N ARG A 499 -27.82 19.72 15.76
CA ARG A 499 -29.16 19.13 15.87
C ARG A 499 -29.25 17.95 14.91
N SER A 500 -29.61 16.78 15.43
CA SER A 500 -29.71 15.52 14.66
C SER A 500 -28.41 15.13 13.91
N PRO A 501 -27.24 15.08 14.59
CA PRO A 501 -26.02 14.59 13.95
C PRO A 501 -26.22 13.18 13.43
N TYR A 502 -25.58 12.86 12.31
CA TYR A 502 -25.55 11.49 11.80
C TYR A 502 -24.99 10.55 12.89
N PRO A 503 -25.53 9.33 13.06
CA PRO A 503 -25.01 8.36 14.03
C PRO A 503 -23.58 7.98 13.69
N LYS A 504 -22.79 7.49 14.66
CA LYS A 504 -21.46 6.98 14.30
C LYS A 504 -21.59 5.75 13.42
N SER A 505 -20.68 5.60 12.46
CA SER A 505 -20.69 4.43 11.57
C SER A 505 -20.18 3.16 12.27
N TYR A 506 -20.37 2.01 11.64
CA TYR A 506 -19.89 0.71 12.11
C TYR A 506 -18.37 0.62 12.35
N HIS A 507 -17.57 1.56 11.83
CA HIS A 507 -16.13 1.67 12.09
C HIS A 507 -15.76 1.90 13.56
N TRP A 508 -16.72 2.27 14.40
CA TRP A 508 -16.52 2.47 15.84
C TRP A 508 -16.69 1.20 16.68
N GLN A 509 -17.26 0.13 16.11
CA GLN A 509 -17.50 -1.13 16.83
C GLN A 509 -16.22 -1.73 17.44
N PRO A 510 -15.07 -1.77 16.74
CA PRO A 510 -13.82 -2.33 17.28
C PRO A 510 -13.20 -1.51 18.42
N LEU A 511 -13.66 -0.28 18.63
CA LEU A 511 -13.20 0.62 19.69
C LEU A 511 -14.06 0.52 20.95
N ARG A 512 -15.11 -0.31 20.93
CA ARG A 512 -15.93 -0.58 22.11
C ARG A 512 -15.15 -1.45 23.09
N THR A 513 -15.36 -1.21 24.38
CA THR A 513 -14.82 -2.07 25.43
C THR A 513 -15.84 -3.16 25.74
N GLU A 514 -15.48 -4.41 25.44
CA GLU A 514 -16.28 -5.60 25.74
C GLU A 514 -15.45 -6.55 26.62
N LEU A 515 -15.98 -6.96 27.77
CA LEU A 515 -15.33 -7.91 28.67
C LEU A 515 -16.31 -9.02 29.01
N LYS A 516 -15.98 -10.27 28.66
CA LYS A 516 -16.83 -11.45 28.92
C LYS A 516 -18.29 -11.27 28.43
N GLY A 517 -18.47 -10.67 27.25
CA GLY A 517 -19.79 -10.40 26.67
C GLY A 517 -20.54 -9.19 27.25
N VAL A 518 -19.95 -8.49 28.24
CA VAL A 518 -20.54 -7.26 28.79
C VAL A 518 -19.96 -6.06 28.06
N HIS A 519 -20.82 -5.28 27.40
CA HIS A 519 -20.46 -4.01 26.79
C HIS A 519 -20.41 -2.90 27.83
N TYR A 520 -19.24 -2.27 27.97
CA TYR A 520 -19.09 -1.10 28.82
C TYR A 520 -19.60 0.15 28.09
N PRO A 521 -20.49 0.95 28.71
CA PRO A 521 -20.90 2.22 28.15
C PRO A 521 -19.70 3.12 27.87
N SER A 522 -19.60 3.64 26.65
CA SER A 522 -18.52 4.51 26.22
C SER A 522 -19.07 5.74 25.52
N LEU A 523 -18.81 6.91 26.09
CA LEU A 523 -19.12 8.19 25.45
C LEU A 523 -18.42 8.34 24.10
N ILE A 524 -17.22 7.78 23.97
CA ILE A 524 -16.42 7.87 22.75
C ILE A 524 -16.89 6.85 21.71
N ALA A 525 -17.30 5.64 22.05
CA ALA A 525 -17.64 4.62 21.06
C ALA A 525 -19.16 4.45 20.79
N SER A 526 -20.02 5.18 21.52
CA SER A 526 -21.48 5.09 21.34
C SER A 526 -21.92 5.56 19.95
N GLU A 527 -22.53 4.65 19.19
CA GLU A 527 -23.02 4.91 17.83
C GLU A 527 -24.37 5.62 17.81
N ASP A 528 -25.26 5.23 18.70
CA ASP A 528 -26.60 5.79 18.84
C ASP A 528 -26.56 7.21 19.43
N THR A 529 -27.24 8.14 18.79
CA THR A 529 -27.26 9.56 19.17
C THR A 529 -28.05 9.77 20.47
N GLN A 530 -29.09 8.97 20.72
CA GLN A 530 -29.89 9.09 21.95
C GLN A 530 -29.13 8.60 23.18
N THR A 531 -28.48 7.44 23.07
CA THR A 531 -27.62 6.85 24.10
C THR A 531 -26.41 7.74 24.39
N HIS A 532 -25.76 8.28 23.36
CA HIS A 532 -24.69 9.25 23.55
C HIS A 532 -25.18 10.48 24.33
N SER A 533 -26.32 11.04 23.94
CA SER A 533 -26.90 12.22 24.59
C SER A 533 -27.27 11.96 26.06
N SER A 534 -27.84 10.78 26.36
CA SER A 534 -28.23 10.42 27.73
C SER A 534 -27.02 10.24 28.65
N LEU A 535 -25.92 9.68 28.15
CA LEU A 535 -24.65 9.58 28.88
C LEU A 535 -23.95 10.93 28.99
N LYS A 536 -23.95 11.75 27.94
CA LYS A 536 -23.22 13.03 27.93
C LYS A 536 -23.83 14.06 28.88
N ARG A 537 -25.16 14.20 28.91
CA ARG A 537 -25.85 15.27 29.64
C ARG A 537 -25.47 15.33 31.13
N PRO A 538 -25.47 14.24 31.92
CA PRO A 538 -25.11 14.28 33.33
C PRO A 538 -23.69 14.79 33.60
N ILE A 539 -22.72 14.43 32.75
CA ILE A 539 -21.30 14.70 33.01
C ILE A 539 -20.78 15.98 32.33
N ALA A 540 -21.53 16.57 31.40
CA ALA A 540 -21.10 17.74 30.63
C ALA A 540 -20.65 18.92 31.52
N GLY A 541 -21.32 19.12 32.68
CA GLY A 541 -20.98 20.17 33.63
C GLY A 541 -19.56 20.04 34.19
N VAL A 542 -19.07 18.82 34.44
CA VAL A 542 -17.71 18.56 34.98
C VAL A 542 -16.62 19.08 34.04
N TYR A 543 -16.88 19.07 32.73
CA TYR A 543 -15.95 19.53 31.71
C TYR A 543 -16.14 21.02 31.32
N ALA A 544 -17.09 21.73 31.94
CA ALA A 544 -17.23 23.16 31.74
C ALA A 544 -16.02 23.90 32.29
N MET A 545 -15.58 24.97 31.62
CA MET A 545 -14.36 25.69 32.02
C MET A 545 -14.41 26.16 33.48
N SER A 546 -15.57 26.61 33.96
CA SER A 546 -15.77 27.03 35.36
C SER A 546 -15.55 25.93 36.40
N ASN A 547 -15.63 24.65 36.02
CA ASN A 547 -15.30 23.53 36.89
C ASN A 547 -13.86 23.03 36.67
N VAL A 548 -13.33 23.14 35.46
CA VAL A 548 -11.92 22.83 35.17
C VAL A 548 -10.99 23.73 35.97
N THR A 549 -11.31 25.02 36.10
CA THR A 549 -10.50 25.98 36.88
C THR A 549 -10.48 25.67 38.38
N LYS A 550 -11.44 24.91 38.93
CA LYS A 550 -11.40 24.47 40.33
C LYS A 550 -10.30 23.45 40.62
N SER A 551 -9.85 22.74 39.59
CA SER A 551 -8.77 21.74 39.66
C SER A 551 -7.43 22.31 39.17
N GLU A 552 -7.35 23.61 38.94
CA GLU A 552 -6.20 24.29 38.33
C GLU A 552 -4.91 24.16 39.16
N ALA A 553 -5.03 24.07 40.49
CA ALA A 553 -3.90 23.85 41.38
C ALA A 553 -3.13 22.56 41.04
N PHE A 554 -3.82 21.50 40.64
CA PHE A 554 -3.17 20.24 40.24
C PHE A 554 -2.35 20.41 38.96
N ILE A 555 -2.84 21.21 38.00
CA ILE A 555 -2.10 21.54 36.78
C ILE A 555 -0.84 22.32 37.14
N ASN A 556 -0.94 23.32 38.00
CA ASN A 556 0.21 24.12 38.47
C ASN A 556 1.28 23.25 39.13
N GLU A 557 0.88 22.30 39.98
CA GLU A 557 1.81 21.37 40.63
C GLU A 557 2.56 20.52 39.58
N CYS A 558 1.87 19.99 38.58
CA CYS A 558 2.50 19.23 37.50
C CYS A 558 3.42 20.10 36.62
N VAL A 559 3.03 21.35 36.33
CA VAL A 559 3.87 22.28 35.55
C VAL A 559 5.17 22.58 36.30
N ARG A 560 5.10 22.91 37.60
CA ARG A 560 6.29 23.14 38.43
C ARG A 560 7.19 21.92 38.49
N GLN A 561 6.59 20.74 38.64
CA GLN A 561 7.33 19.48 38.66
C GLN A 561 8.06 19.23 37.33
N LEU A 562 7.41 19.47 36.20
CA LEU A 562 8.02 19.34 34.88
C LEU A 562 9.17 20.34 34.72
N VAL A 563 8.96 21.62 35.03
CA VAL A 563 9.99 22.67 34.95
C VAL A 563 11.22 22.28 35.77
N LYS A 564 11.02 21.87 37.03
CA LYS A 564 12.10 21.41 37.91
C LYS A 564 12.87 20.25 37.29
N LYS A 565 12.16 19.30 36.69
CA LYS A 565 12.76 18.12 36.08
C LYS A 565 13.53 18.44 34.81
N LEU A 566 13.00 19.32 33.97
CA LEU A 566 13.71 19.80 32.78
C LEU A 566 15.00 20.54 33.16
N ASP A 567 14.94 21.38 34.20
CA ASP A 567 16.12 22.09 34.71
C ASP A 567 17.21 21.12 35.21
N GLN A 568 16.84 20.22 36.12
CA GLN A 568 17.78 19.30 36.79
C GLN A 568 18.34 18.22 35.86
N ASP A 569 17.47 17.59 35.07
CA ASP A 569 17.84 16.38 34.34
C ASP A 569 18.40 16.70 32.95
N PHE A 570 18.15 17.91 32.39
CA PHE A 570 18.59 18.28 31.04
C PHE A 570 19.39 19.58 30.95
N ARG A 571 18.95 20.67 31.57
CA ARG A 571 19.71 21.93 31.47
C ARG A 571 21.04 21.81 32.21
N VAL A 572 21.00 21.43 33.50
CA VAL A 572 22.19 21.34 34.35
C VAL A 572 23.18 20.29 33.84
N THR A 573 22.66 19.20 33.28
CA THR A 573 23.46 18.11 32.70
C THR A 573 23.86 18.34 31.25
N GLU A 574 23.40 19.45 30.65
CA GLU A 574 23.52 19.79 29.22
C GLU A 574 23.02 18.71 28.25
N GLN A 575 22.11 17.85 28.72
CA GLN A 575 21.50 16.81 27.90
C GLN A 575 20.38 17.35 27.02
N THR A 576 20.08 16.60 25.97
CA THR A 576 18.99 16.91 25.03
C THR A 576 17.67 16.41 25.59
N VAL A 577 16.63 17.24 25.51
CA VAL A 577 15.27 16.89 25.96
C VAL A 577 14.55 16.12 24.85
N PRO A 578 14.14 14.86 25.07
CA PRO A 578 13.23 14.17 24.17
C PRO A 578 11.81 14.72 24.37
N ILE A 579 11.41 15.69 23.55
CA ILE A 579 10.20 16.51 23.77
C ILE A 579 8.95 15.64 23.89
N PHE A 580 8.72 14.72 22.94
CA PHE A 580 7.52 13.88 22.96
C PHE A 580 7.41 13.08 24.27
N GLN A 581 8.52 12.51 24.75
CA GLN A 581 8.54 11.69 25.96
C GLN A 581 8.19 12.50 27.21
N TRP A 582 8.72 13.72 27.36
CA TRP A 582 8.44 14.55 28.53
C TRP A 582 7.07 15.21 28.50
N MET A 583 6.57 15.59 27.31
CA MET A 583 5.18 16.00 27.15
C MET A 583 4.21 14.84 27.47
N HIS A 584 4.61 13.60 27.13
CA HIS A 584 3.87 12.39 27.45
C HIS A 584 3.80 12.15 28.96
N PHE A 585 4.91 12.27 29.68
CA PHE A 585 4.90 12.14 31.15
C PHE A 585 4.05 13.21 31.82
N PHE A 586 4.20 14.46 31.39
CA PHE A 586 3.39 15.55 31.91
C PHE A 586 1.90 15.31 31.69
N ALA A 587 1.48 14.96 30.46
CA ALA A 587 0.07 14.78 30.15
C ALA A 587 -0.56 13.63 30.95
N TYR A 588 0.14 12.50 31.07
CA TYR A 588 -0.36 11.33 31.82
C TYR A 588 -0.42 11.57 33.34
N ASP A 589 0.62 12.17 33.93
CA ASP A 589 0.62 12.51 35.35
C ASP A 589 -0.42 13.59 35.66
N THR A 590 -0.57 14.60 34.81
CA THR A 590 -1.54 15.71 35.00
C THR A 590 -2.97 15.22 34.93
N ILE A 591 -3.36 14.45 33.91
CA ILE A 591 -4.74 13.97 33.82
C ILE A 591 -5.08 13.00 34.95
N MET A 592 -4.13 12.17 35.39
CA MET A 592 -4.35 11.29 36.53
C MET A 592 -4.51 12.10 37.81
N LYS A 593 -3.67 13.11 38.02
CA LYS A 593 -3.75 13.99 39.18
C LYS A 593 -5.04 14.79 39.22
N LEU A 594 -5.49 15.31 38.08
CA LEU A 594 -6.80 15.92 37.93
C LEU A 594 -7.94 14.95 38.21
N THR A 595 -7.78 13.68 37.82
CA THR A 595 -8.84 12.68 37.98
C THR A 595 -8.96 12.20 39.42
N VAL A 596 -7.84 11.89 40.09
CA VAL A 596 -7.85 11.17 41.38
C VAL A 596 -6.96 11.78 42.46
N SER A 597 -6.45 13.00 42.27
CA SER A 597 -5.51 13.66 43.20
C SER A 597 -4.19 12.90 43.44
N ALA A 598 -3.81 12.01 42.52
CA ALA A 598 -2.54 11.28 42.54
C ALA A 598 -2.00 11.17 41.11
N ASP A 599 -0.68 11.04 40.95
CA ASP A 599 -0.04 10.86 39.64
C ASP A 599 0.50 9.43 39.47
N PHE A 600 0.95 9.08 38.26
CA PHE A 600 1.58 7.78 38.02
C PHE A 600 3.02 7.74 38.55
N GLY A 601 3.65 8.90 38.70
CA GLY A 601 5.06 9.05 39.07
C GLY A 601 5.99 8.96 37.86
N LEU A 602 5.50 9.32 36.65
CA LEU A 602 6.30 9.30 35.43
C LEU A 602 7.38 10.38 35.46
N MET A 603 7.00 11.62 35.77
CA MET A 603 7.96 12.74 35.85
C MET A 603 8.92 12.61 37.04
N SER A 604 8.51 11.93 38.11
CA SER A 604 9.38 11.70 39.28
C SER A 604 10.35 10.52 39.12
N GLY A 605 10.20 9.72 38.05
CA GLY A 605 10.98 8.50 37.83
C GLY A 605 10.60 7.32 38.74
N LYS A 606 9.50 7.43 39.49
CA LYS A 606 9.01 6.36 40.37
C LYS A 606 8.25 5.26 39.62
N ALA A 607 7.76 5.56 38.42
CA ALA A 607 7.05 4.61 37.57
C ALA A 607 7.99 3.84 36.64
N ASP A 608 7.74 2.54 36.46
CA ASP A 608 8.34 1.76 35.36
C ASP A 608 7.66 2.12 34.03
N GLN A 609 8.25 3.08 33.33
CA GLN A 609 7.76 3.60 32.06
C GLN A 609 7.66 2.51 30.98
N ALA A 610 8.66 1.62 30.91
CA ALA A 610 8.73 0.58 29.91
C ALA A 610 7.64 -0.47 30.13
N ALA A 611 7.41 -0.89 31.37
CA ALA A 611 6.32 -1.80 31.71
C ALA A 611 4.94 -1.16 31.54
N MET A 612 4.80 0.13 31.86
CA MET A 612 3.52 0.82 31.82
C MET A 612 2.94 0.92 30.40
N PHE A 613 3.78 1.27 29.43
CA PHE A 613 3.36 1.49 28.04
C PHE A 613 3.70 0.35 27.08
N LYS A 614 4.21 -0.78 27.59
CA LYS A 614 4.53 -1.96 26.77
C LYS A 614 3.35 -2.36 25.89
N GLY A 615 3.59 -2.51 24.59
CA GLY A 615 2.59 -2.98 23.64
C GLY A 615 1.40 -2.04 23.36
N VAL A 616 1.37 -0.83 23.95
CA VAL A 616 0.29 0.14 23.71
C VAL A 616 0.22 0.55 22.24
N ASP A 617 1.36 0.86 21.61
CA ASP A 617 1.36 1.25 20.19
C ASP A 617 0.93 0.10 19.27
N ALA A 618 1.29 -1.14 19.60
CA ALA A 618 0.84 -2.31 18.86
C ALA A 618 -0.68 -2.49 19.00
N ALA A 619 -1.23 -2.27 20.20
CA ALA A 619 -2.67 -2.32 20.44
C ALA A 619 -3.42 -1.20 19.70
N GLN A 620 -2.86 0.02 19.65
CA GLN A 620 -3.46 1.14 18.89
C GLN A 620 -3.36 0.93 17.37
N THR A 621 -2.26 0.37 16.87
CA THR A 621 -2.13 -0.02 15.46
C THR A 621 -3.16 -1.09 15.09
N TYR A 622 -3.33 -2.12 15.94
CA TYR A 622 -4.37 -3.12 15.74
C TYR A 622 -5.78 -2.49 15.74
N ARG A 623 -6.07 -1.57 16.66
CA ARG A 623 -7.35 -0.85 16.69
C ARG A 623 -7.59 -0.01 15.44
N ALA A 624 -6.56 0.63 14.90
CA ALA A 624 -6.63 1.35 13.63
C ALA A 624 -6.98 0.42 12.46
N MET A 625 -6.29 -0.72 12.35
CA MET A 625 -6.60 -1.74 11.33
C MET A 625 -8.00 -2.34 11.52
N ALA A 626 -8.38 -2.64 12.77
CA ALA A 626 -9.70 -3.17 13.10
C ALA A 626 -10.80 -2.17 12.76
N ALA A 627 -10.59 -0.87 13.05
CA ALA A 627 -11.50 0.18 12.65
C ALA A 627 -11.62 0.29 11.13
N ALA A 628 -10.55 0.05 10.36
CA ALA A 628 -10.60 -0.04 8.90
C ALA A 628 -11.36 -1.28 8.38
N MET A 629 -11.32 -2.41 9.10
CA MET A 629 -12.07 -3.64 8.79
C MET A 629 -12.88 -4.19 9.98
N PRO A 630 -14.01 -3.56 10.34
CA PRO A 630 -14.78 -3.97 11.51
C PRO A 630 -15.34 -5.39 11.40
N TRP A 631 -15.67 -5.85 10.20
CA TRP A 631 -16.21 -7.20 9.97
C TRP A 631 -15.16 -8.29 10.22
N VAL A 632 -13.89 -8.06 9.85
CA VAL A 632 -12.78 -8.98 10.18
C VAL A 632 -12.54 -9.00 11.67
N HIS A 633 -12.54 -7.82 12.30
CA HIS A 633 -12.45 -7.74 13.75
C HIS A 633 -13.56 -8.55 14.42
N ASN A 634 -14.82 -8.36 14.00
CA ASN A 634 -15.96 -9.08 14.56
C ASN A 634 -15.90 -10.59 14.31
N LEU A 635 -15.31 -11.04 13.19
CA LEU A 635 -15.08 -12.46 12.91
C LEU A 635 -13.97 -13.05 13.78
N LEU A 636 -12.89 -12.29 14.00
CA LEU A 636 -11.71 -12.77 14.71
C LEU A 636 -11.75 -12.52 16.21
N LYS A 637 -12.63 -11.65 16.73
CA LYS A 637 -12.57 -11.17 18.13
C LYS A 637 -12.64 -12.28 19.17
N GLU A 638 -13.36 -13.37 18.87
CA GLU A 638 -13.49 -14.55 19.75
C GLU A 638 -12.36 -15.58 19.59
N THR A 639 -11.39 -15.33 18.70
CA THR A 639 -10.27 -16.25 18.44
C THR A 639 -9.09 -15.97 19.35
N PRO A 640 -8.19 -16.96 19.58
CA PRO A 640 -6.96 -16.73 20.34
C PRO A 640 -6.06 -15.63 19.74
N VAL A 641 -6.14 -15.37 18.43
CA VAL A 641 -5.32 -14.39 17.71
C VAL A 641 -5.53 -12.98 18.23
N THR A 642 -6.78 -12.53 18.35
CA THR A 642 -7.13 -11.20 18.89
C THR A 642 -6.80 -11.08 20.37
N SER A 643 -6.96 -12.17 21.12
CA SER A 643 -6.61 -12.23 22.54
C SER A 643 -5.11 -12.02 22.79
N VAL A 644 -4.22 -12.45 21.86
CA VAL A 644 -2.78 -12.21 21.96
C VAL A 644 -2.44 -10.73 21.81
N PHE A 645 -3.11 -10.00 20.93
CA PHE A 645 -2.90 -8.56 20.76
C PHE A 645 -3.50 -7.75 21.91
N GLN A 646 -4.66 -8.15 22.45
CA GLN A 646 -5.27 -7.51 23.63
C GLN A 646 -4.47 -7.77 24.92
N LYS A 647 -3.91 -8.97 25.10
CA LYS A 647 -3.09 -9.35 26.27
C LYS A 647 -1.71 -8.68 26.32
N ARG A 648 -1.28 -8.02 25.24
CA ARG A 648 0.03 -7.34 25.16
C ARG A 648 0.06 -5.94 25.74
N MET A 649 -1.06 -5.38 26.22
CA MET A 649 -1.07 -4.06 26.85
C MET A 649 -0.35 -4.09 28.20
N GLY A 650 0.50 -3.09 28.44
CA GLY A 650 1.30 -2.92 29.66
C GLY A 650 0.48 -2.68 30.93
N SER A 651 1.15 -2.34 32.02
CA SER A 651 0.52 -2.22 33.35
C SER A 651 -0.38 -0.99 33.51
N PHE A 652 -0.45 -0.08 32.53
CA PHE A 652 -1.23 1.16 32.60
C PHE A 652 -2.69 0.98 33.06
N PRO A 653 -3.53 0.11 32.46
CA PRO A 653 -4.93 -0.01 32.89
C PRO A 653 -5.07 -0.57 34.32
N ALA A 654 -4.14 -1.42 34.75
CA ALA A 654 -4.15 -1.97 36.10
C ALA A 654 -3.79 -0.89 37.12
N ARG A 655 -2.73 -0.11 36.85
CA ARG A 655 -2.31 0.99 37.71
C ARG A 655 -3.36 2.10 37.81
N ALA A 656 -4.00 2.46 36.69
CA ALA A 656 -5.10 3.42 36.68
C ALA A 656 -6.27 2.95 37.55
N ARG A 657 -6.67 1.68 37.45
CA ARG A 657 -7.73 1.11 38.30
C ARG A 657 -7.35 1.12 39.78
N GLU A 658 -6.10 0.78 40.11
CA GLU A 658 -5.60 0.80 41.48
C GLU A 658 -5.71 2.21 42.09
N LEU A 659 -5.23 3.24 41.39
CA LEU A 659 -5.28 4.62 41.87
C LEU A 659 -6.72 5.15 41.97
N ILE A 660 -7.58 4.83 40.99
CA ILE A 660 -9.01 5.17 41.04
C ILE A 660 -9.67 4.50 42.25
N GLN A 661 -9.40 3.21 42.48
CA GLN A 661 -9.99 2.50 43.61
C GLN A 661 -9.51 3.06 44.94
N ALA A 662 -8.19 3.23 45.10
CA ALA A 662 -7.59 3.80 46.31
C ALA A 662 -8.12 5.20 46.62
N ARG A 663 -8.48 5.98 45.59
CA ARG A 663 -9.11 7.29 45.75
C ARG A 663 -10.59 7.20 46.08
N LYS A 664 -11.33 6.26 45.48
CA LYS A 664 -12.75 5.99 45.81
C LYS A 664 -12.92 5.59 47.26
N ASP A 665 -12.02 4.77 47.79
CA ASP A 665 -12.04 4.31 49.18
C ASP A 665 -11.93 5.47 50.20
N LYS A 666 -11.47 6.65 49.77
CA LYS A 666 -11.38 7.86 50.59
C LYS A 666 -12.64 8.76 50.55
N GLY A 667 -13.66 8.44 49.74
CA GLY A 667 -14.89 9.23 49.61
C GLY A 667 -14.75 10.55 48.83
N ALA A 668 -15.81 11.34 48.66
CA ALA A 668 -15.76 12.62 47.94
C ALA A 668 -15.04 13.70 48.76
N VAL A 669 -14.17 14.49 48.11
CA VAL A 669 -13.48 15.64 48.73
C VAL A 669 -14.07 16.91 48.14
N LYS A 670 -14.64 17.77 48.99
CA LYS A 670 -15.29 19.04 48.58
C LYS A 670 -14.47 20.23 49.09
N GLY A 671 -14.07 21.14 48.19
CA GLY A 671 -13.30 22.35 48.50
C GLY A 671 -12.94 23.14 47.24
N ASN A 672 -12.83 24.47 47.35
CA ASN A 672 -12.90 25.38 46.19
C ASN A 672 -11.72 25.28 45.19
N ASP A 673 -10.54 24.79 45.62
CA ASP A 673 -9.31 24.80 44.79
C ASP A 673 -8.61 23.44 44.61
N ARG A 674 -9.20 22.35 45.13
CA ARG A 674 -8.63 20.98 45.09
C ARG A 674 -9.67 19.89 44.88
N GLU A 675 -10.75 20.23 44.20
CA GLU A 675 -11.77 19.25 43.82
C GLU A 675 -11.31 18.46 42.59
N ASP A 676 -11.11 17.15 42.72
CA ASP A 676 -10.76 16.27 41.61
C ASP A 676 -11.98 15.84 40.78
N LEU A 677 -11.74 15.43 39.52
CA LEU A 677 -12.82 15.03 38.61
C LEU A 677 -13.60 13.83 39.15
N LEU A 678 -12.95 12.91 39.88
CA LEU A 678 -13.63 11.76 40.46
C LEU A 678 -14.65 12.18 41.53
N SER A 679 -14.36 13.21 42.32
CA SER A 679 -15.33 13.79 43.28
C SER A 679 -16.54 14.37 42.56
N GLN A 680 -16.32 15.11 41.47
CA GLN A 680 -17.41 15.64 40.65
C GLN A 680 -18.22 14.53 39.93
N ILE A 681 -17.55 13.44 39.51
CA ILE A 681 -18.18 12.25 38.93
C ILE A 681 -19.03 11.51 39.98
N MET A 682 -18.54 11.40 41.23
CA MET A 682 -19.29 10.83 42.36
C MET A 682 -20.57 11.62 42.63
N ASP A 683 -20.47 12.95 42.73
CA ASP A 683 -21.62 13.85 42.87
C ASP A 683 -22.61 13.72 41.70
N THR A 684 -22.10 13.50 40.47
CA THR A 684 -22.95 13.26 39.29
C THR A 684 -23.73 11.95 39.38
N LYS A 685 -23.11 10.89 39.93
CA LYS A 685 -23.78 9.61 40.18
C LYS A 685 -24.92 9.75 41.19
N GLU A 686 -24.70 10.49 42.27
CA GLU A 686 -25.72 10.74 43.29
C GLU A 686 -26.92 11.53 42.74
N LYS A 687 -26.68 12.49 41.84
CA LYS A 687 -27.74 13.31 41.21
C LYS A 687 -28.50 12.57 40.11
N HIS A 688 -27.87 11.61 39.45
CA HIS A 688 -28.44 10.90 38.30
C HIS A 688 -28.29 9.36 38.39
N PRO A 689 -28.72 8.72 39.50
CA PRO A 689 -28.45 7.31 39.77
C PRO A 689 -29.09 6.35 38.76
N GLN A 690 -30.20 6.75 38.14
CA GLN A 690 -30.92 5.99 37.12
C GLN A 690 -30.18 5.92 35.77
N VAL A 691 -29.23 6.83 35.51
CA VAL A 691 -28.41 6.84 34.28
C VAL A 691 -26.97 6.44 34.56
N VAL A 692 -26.41 6.95 35.66
CA VAL A 692 -24.99 6.79 36.00
C VAL A 692 -24.81 5.66 37.01
N ASN A 693 -24.85 4.42 36.52
CA ASN A 693 -24.51 3.25 37.34
C ASN A 693 -22.99 3.09 37.53
N ASP A 694 -22.55 2.08 38.27
CA ASP A 694 -21.11 1.84 38.53
C ASP A 694 -20.28 1.61 37.27
N LEU A 695 -20.85 1.01 36.23
CA LEU A 695 -20.17 0.79 34.96
C LEU A 695 -19.97 2.12 34.21
N VAL A 696 -21.00 2.96 34.16
CA VAL A 696 -20.92 4.30 33.56
C VAL A 696 -19.92 5.18 34.32
N MET A 697 -19.96 5.13 35.65
CA MET A 697 -19.03 5.85 36.52
C MET A 697 -17.58 5.42 36.27
N HIS A 698 -17.32 4.11 36.16
CA HIS A 698 -16.00 3.61 35.78
C HIS A 698 -15.58 4.11 34.39
N GLY A 699 -16.50 4.14 33.43
CA GLY A 699 -16.28 4.74 32.12
C GLY A 699 -15.89 6.22 32.20
N TYR A 700 -16.58 7.02 33.02
CA TYR A 700 -16.29 8.45 33.21
C TYR A 700 -14.91 8.70 33.83
N ALA A 701 -14.48 7.87 34.78
CA ALA A 701 -13.17 8.02 35.42
C ALA A 701 -12.01 7.56 34.51
N THR A 702 -12.24 6.60 33.62
CA THR A 702 -11.16 6.01 32.78
C THR A 702 -11.05 6.64 31.39
N THR A 703 -12.13 7.21 30.86
CA THR A 703 -12.15 7.83 29.53
C THR A 703 -11.16 8.99 29.38
N PRO A 704 -11.06 9.94 30.34
CA PRO A 704 -10.08 11.04 30.25
C PRO A 704 -8.64 10.57 30.15
N LEU A 705 -8.31 9.50 30.87
CA LEU A 705 -6.96 8.94 30.90
C LEU A 705 -6.56 8.32 29.56
N LEU A 706 -7.51 7.68 28.87
CA LEU A 706 -7.25 7.01 27.58
C LEU A 706 -7.34 7.95 26.39
N ALA A 707 -8.19 8.97 26.44
CA ALA A 707 -8.45 9.88 25.31
C ALA A 707 -7.69 11.21 25.42
N GLY A 708 -7.40 11.68 26.63
CA GLY A 708 -6.83 13.01 26.88
C GLY A 708 -5.30 13.04 26.80
N ALA A 709 -4.60 12.09 27.41
CA ALA A 709 -3.16 12.22 27.60
C ALA A 709 -2.36 12.19 26.28
N ASP A 710 -2.64 11.22 25.39
CA ASP A 710 -2.00 11.14 24.07
C ASP A 710 -2.32 12.38 23.21
N THR A 711 -3.54 12.92 23.28
CA THR A 711 -3.94 14.10 22.47
C THR A 711 -3.24 15.38 22.94
N VAL A 712 -3.13 15.59 24.24
CA VAL A 712 -2.36 16.70 24.83
C VAL A 712 -0.87 16.56 24.49
N THR A 713 -0.30 15.36 24.58
CA THR A 713 1.10 15.09 24.21
C THR A 713 1.40 15.51 22.77
N ILE A 714 0.55 15.09 21.83
CA ILE A 714 0.68 15.42 20.40
C ILE A 714 0.57 16.93 20.20
N GLY A 715 -0.37 17.59 20.89
CA GLY A 715 -0.56 19.04 20.82
C GLY A 715 0.66 19.82 21.32
N LEU A 716 1.14 19.51 22.53
CA LEU A 716 2.33 20.13 23.13
C LEU A 716 3.57 19.95 22.24
N THR A 717 3.78 18.73 21.72
CA THR A 717 4.90 18.44 20.81
C THR A 717 4.81 19.24 19.51
N SER A 718 3.60 19.42 18.97
CA SER A 718 3.37 20.23 17.76
C SER A 718 3.76 21.69 17.97
N ILE A 719 3.37 22.26 19.12
CA ILE A 719 3.70 23.65 19.45
C ILE A 719 5.22 23.83 19.54
N VAL A 720 5.93 22.95 20.26
CA VAL A 720 7.40 23.03 20.38
C VAL A 720 8.08 22.88 19.01
N TYR A 721 7.64 21.94 18.19
CA TYR A 721 8.19 21.71 16.86
C TYR A 721 8.02 22.93 15.94
N PHE A 722 6.80 23.47 15.83
CA PHE A 722 6.54 24.59 14.92
C PHE A 722 7.17 25.90 15.41
N VAL A 723 7.15 26.19 16.71
CA VAL A 723 7.85 27.37 17.25
C VAL A 723 9.36 27.25 17.02
N GLY A 724 9.95 26.08 17.31
CA GLY A 724 11.38 25.85 17.12
C GLY A 724 11.86 25.89 15.66
N LYS A 725 10.99 25.56 14.70
CA LYS A 725 11.27 25.71 13.26
C LYS A 725 11.20 27.13 12.73
N HIS A 726 10.52 28.03 13.44
CA HIS A 726 10.23 29.38 12.94
C HIS A 726 10.77 30.43 13.93
N PRO A 727 12.04 30.84 13.80
CA PRO A 727 12.66 31.84 14.69
C PRO A 727 11.85 33.13 14.81
N ARG A 728 11.20 33.56 13.72
CA ARG A 728 10.30 34.72 13.70
C ARG A 728 9.12 34.57 14.66
N VAL A 729 8.53 33.38 14.73
CA VAL A 729 7.41 33.06 15.63
C VAL A 729 7.90 32.97 17.06
N ALA A 730 9.04 32.29 17.29
CA ALA A 730 9.65 32.21 18.61
C ALA A 730 9.94 33.61 19.19
N ALA A 731 10.50 34.52 18.39
CA ALA A 731 10.79 35.89 18.82
C ALA A 731 9.53 36.68 19.20
N LYS A 732 8.46 36.61 18.41
CA LYS A 732 7.20 37.29 18.71
C LYS A 732 6.46 36.71 19.92
N LEU A 733 6.47 35.38 20.05
CA LEU A 733 5.93 34.73 21.24
C LEU A 733 6.71 35.17 22.48
N GLN A 734 8.03 35.28 22.36
CA GLN A 734 8.86 35.75 23.45
C GLN A 734 8.54 37.20 23.84
N GLU A 735 8.36 38.08 22.86
CA GLU A 735 8.00 39.49 23.07
C GLU A 735 6.68 39.63 23.83
N GLU A 736 5.66 38.84 23.48
CA GLU A 736 4.37 38.82 24.21
C GLU A 736 4.56 38.35 25.66
N LEU A 737 5.30 37.25 25.87
CA LEU A 737 5.52 36.71 27.22
C LEU A 737 6.31 37.68 28.10
N ASP A 738 7.34 38.33 27.55
CA ASP A 738 8.19 39.30 28.26
C ASP A 738 7.42 40.56 28.67
N SER A 739 6.52 41.02 27.80
CA SER A 739 5.70 42.21 28.05
C SER A 739 4.48 41.92 28.95
N SER A 740 4.11 40.65 29.14
CA SER A 740 2.91 40.26 29.88
C SER A 740 2.97 40.55 31.39
N GLY A 741 4.16 40.52 31.99
CA GLY A 741 4.35 40.69 33.44
C GLY A 741 3.68 39.62 34.32
N LEU A 742 3.28 38.49 33.74
CA LEU A 742 2.53 37.44 34.44
C LEU A 742 3.41 36.62 35.38
N THR A 743 2.82 36.15 36.48
CA THR A 743 3.48 35.18 37.38
C THR A 743 3.37 33.77 36.81
N MET A 744 4.44 32.98 36.91
CA MET A 744 4.47 31.62 36.38
C MET A 744 4.31 30.56 37.50
N PRO A 745 3.57 29.46 37.28
CA PRO A 745 2.65 29.25 36.16
C PRO A 745 1.45 30.23 36.21
N PRO A 746 1.00 30.77 35.06
CA PRO A 746 -0.06 31.78 35.02
C PRO A 746 -1.42 31.18 35.38
N SER A 747 -2.35 32.01 35.85
CA SER A 747 -3.74 31.56 35.99
C SER A 747 -4.39 31.36 34.62
N TRP A 748 -5.48 30.57 34.55
CA TRP A 748 -6.26 30.45 33.32
C TRP A 748 -6.79 31.81 32.84
N ALA A 749 -7.21 32.69 33.76
CA ALA A 749 -7.67 34.02 33.40
C ALA A 749 -6.55 34.86 32.77
N ASP A 750 -5.34 34.78 33.32
CA ASP A 750 -4.18 35.51 32.79
C ASP A 750 -3.75 34.99 31.42
N VAL A 751 -3.71 33.67 31.24
CA VAL A 751 -3.24 33.06 29.99
C VAL A 751 -4.17 33.37 28.80
N GLN A 752 -5.44 33.70 29.06
CA GLN A 752 -6.39 34.11 28.02
C GLN A 752 -6.05 35.49 27.42
N SER A 753 -5.25 36.31 28.10
CA SER A 753 -4.78 37.60 27.57
C SER A 753 -3.64 37.46 26.54
N LEU A 754 -2.98 36.30 26.49
CA LEU A 754 -1.86 36.01 25.58
C LEU A 754 -2.38 35.64 24.18
N THR A 755 -2.67 36.67 23.38
CA THR A 755 -3.28 36.55 22.05
C THR A 755 -2.38 35.85 21.03
N TYR A 756 -1.07 36.10 21.05
CA TYR A 756 -0.13 35.49 20.13
C TYR A 756 0.12 34.03 20.52
N LEU A 757 0.17 33.70 21.81
CA LEU A 757 0.18 32.31 22.28
C LEU A 757 -1.08 31.54 21.80
N ASP A 758 -2.29 32.11 21.94
CA ASP A 758 -3.52 31.47 21.41
C ASP A 758 -3.40 31.22 19.89
N ALA A 759 -2.89 32.21 19.15
CA ALA A 759 -2.66 32.11 17.72
C ALA A 759 -1.64 31.01 17.34
N VAL A 760 -0.52 30.90 18.07
CA VAL A 760 0.51 29.87 17.88
C VAL A 760 -0.07 28.48 18.13
N ILE A 761 -0.83 28.32 19.21
CA ILE A 761 -1.43 27.03 19.59
C ILE A 761 -2.46 26.60 18.54
N ARG A 762 -3.33 27.51 18.11
CA ARG A 762 -4.36 27.22 17.09
C ARG A 762 -3.75 26.87 15.74
N GLU A 763 -2.72 27.61 15.32
CA GLU A 763 -2.02 27.30 14.08
C GLU A 763 -1.27 25.96 14.14
N SER A 764 -0.74 25.59 15.31
CA SER A 764 -0.08 24.30 15.51
C SER A 764 -1.06 23.14 15.33
N PHE A 765 -2.28 23.27 15.84
CA PHE A 765 -3.32 22.24 15.69
C PHE A 765 -3.92 22.21 14.27
N ARG A 766 -3.97 23.35 13.59
CA ARG A 766 -4.35 23.41 12.18
C ARG A 766 -3.35 22.63 11.32
N CYS A 767 -2.06 22.90 11.49
CA CYS A 767 -0.99 22.28 10.69
C CYS A 767 -0.71 20.82 11.07
N HIS A 768 -1.08 20.39 12.28
CA HIS A 768 -1.01 18.98 12.70
C HIS A 768 -2.31 18.54 13.38
N PRO A 769 -3.33 18.13 12.61
CA PRO A 769 -4.62 17.72 13.17
C PRO A 769 -4.49 16.46 14.04
N ILE A 770 -4.77 16.59 15.32
CA ILE A 770 -4.52 15.54 16.35
C ILE A 770 -5.40 14.29 16.12
N GLY A 771 -6.63 14.47 15.65
CA GLY A 771 -7.62 13.41 15.43
C GLY A 771 -7.55 12.79 14.04
N ALA A 772 -6.71 11.78 13.86
CA ALA A 772 -6.39 11.20 12.55
C ALA A 772 -7.53 10.33 11.93
N MET A 773 -8.30 9.56 12.72
CA MET A 773 -9.19 8.52 12.16
C MET A 773 -10.66 8.51 12.62
N LEU A 774 -11.07 9.40 13.53
CA LEU A 774 -12.26 9.18 14.37
C LEU A 774 -13.46 10.11 14.10
N SER A 775 -13.83 10.32 12.85
CA SER A 775 -14.96 11.21 12.53
C SER A 775 -16.04 10.57 11.65
N ARG A 776 -15.96 9.28 11.32
CA ARG A 776 -16.94 8.59 10.44
C ARG A 776 -18.34 8.51 11.06
N ARG A 777 -19.34 8.93 10.28
CA ARG A 777 -20.78 8.86 10.56
C ARG A 777 -21.49 8.01 9.52
N GLY A 778 -22.58 7.35 9.89
CA GLY A 778 -23.42 6.63 8.92
C GLY A 778 -24.49 7.56 8.37
N VAL A 779 -24.66 7.59 7.04
CA VAL A 779 -25.81 8.26 6.42
C VAL A 779 -27.11 7.67 7.02
N PRO A 780 -28.03 8.49 7.57
CA PRO A 780 -29.26 8.01 8.21
C PRO A 780 -30.18 7.25 7.26
N GLN A 781 -31.13 6.50 7.84
CA GLN A 781 -32.24 5.86 7.10
C GLN A 781 -33.18 6.95 6.57
N GLY A 782 -33.58 6.89 5.29
CA GLY A 782 -34.37 7.92 4.61
C GLY A 782 -33.89 8.20 3.18
N PRO A 783 -33.99 9.44 2.66
CA PRO A 783 -33.64 9.76 1.26
C PRO A 783 -32.13 9.68 0.94
N GLY A 784 -31.28 9.29 1.91
CA GLY A 784 -29.83 9.28 1.75
C GLY A 784 -29.22 10.68 1.85
N LEU A 785 -27.99 10.83 1.37
CA LEU A 785 -27.31 12.12 1.22
C LEU A 785 -27.08 12.40 -0.25
N THR A 786 -27.75 13.41 -0.81
CA THR A 786 -27.54 13.85 -2.19
C THR A 786 -26.44 14.91 -2.24
N LEU A 787 -25.43 14.66 -3.07
CA LEU A 787 -24.32 15.59 -3.35
C LEU A 787 -24.76 16.64 -4.37
N GLU A 788 -24.05 17.76 -4.44
CA GLU A 788 -24.37 18.88 -5.35
C GLU A 788 -24.41 18.47 -6.83
N ASN A 789 -23.61 17.47 -7.22
CA ASN A 789 -23.59 16.92 -8.57
C ASN A 789 -24.74 15.93 -8.87
N GLY A 790 -25.75 15.84 -7.98
CA GLY A 790 -26.93 14.98 -8.13
C GLY A 790 -26.75 13.52 -7.70
N HIS A 791 -25.54 13.08 -7.32
CA HIS A 791 -25.34 11.71 -6.85
C HIS A 791 -25.86 11.51 -5.43
N ALA A 792 -26.63 10.44 -5.19
CA ALA A 792 -27.13 10.07 -3.88
C ALA A 792 -26.27 8.98 -3.22
N LEU A 793 -25.82 9.22 -1.99
CA LEU A 793 -25.17 8.25 -1.13
C LEU A 793 -26.24 7.47 -0.34
N PRO A 794 -26.26 6.12 -0.43
CA PRO A 794 -27.30 5.33 0.22
C PRO A 794 -27.16 5.33 1.76
N PRO A 795 -28.27 5.10 2.50
CA PRO A 795 -28.25 4.90 3.94
C PRO A 795 -27.21 3.87 4.39
N GLY A 796 -26.56 4.15 5.52
CA GLY A 796 -25.49 3.31 6.08
C GLY A 796 -24.11 3.51 5.45
N THR A 797 -23.98 4.32 4.39
CA THR A 797 -22.66 4.74 3.87
C THR A 797 -21.90 5.51 4.96
N ALA A 798 -20.64 5.17 5.19
CA ALA A 798 -19.81 5.89 6.14
C ALA A 798 -19.27 7.17 5.48
N VAL A 799 -19.50 8.32 6.11
CA VAL A 799 -19.08 9.64 5.66
C VAL A 799 -18.30 10.38 6.75
N ALA A 800 -17.31 11.19 6.37
CA ALA A 800 -16.59 12.07 7.29
C ALA A 800 -16.01 13.28 6.56
N VAL A 801 -15.78 14.37 7.29
CA VAL A 801 -14.94 15.48 6.84
C VAL A 801 -13.54 15.28 7.42
N SER A 802 -12.50 15.29 6.57
CA SER A 802 -11.12 15.04 6.95
C SER A 802 -10.45 16.33 7.44
N GLY A 803 -10.08 16.41 8.72
CA GLY A 803 -9.30 17.54 9.24
C GLY A 803 -7.96 17.70 8.52
N TRP A 804 -7.32 16.60 8.11
CA TRP A 804 -6.07 16.58 7.36
C TRP A 804 -6.19 17.12 5.93
N ALA A 805 -7.41 17.29 5.40
CA ALA A 805 -7.63 17.97 4.12
C ALA A 805 -8.27 19.36 4.34
N THR A 806 -9.31 19.44 5.17
CA THR A 806 -10.06 20.68 5.42
C THR A 806 -9.21 21.77 6.10
N HIS A 807 -8.26 21.42 6.97
CA HIS A 807 -7.37 22.40 7.61
C HIS A 807 -6.35 23.04 6.64
N PHE A 808 -6.24 22.51 5.43
CA PHE A 808 -5.39 23.01 4.35
C PHE A 808 -6.22 23.56 3.16
N ASN A 809 -7.54 23.64 3.31
CA ASN A 809 -8.42 24.19 2.27
C ASN A 809 -8.06 25.68 2.02
N GLN A 810 -7.62 25.97 0.79
CA GLN A 810 -7.14 27.30 0.41
C GLN A 810 -8.24 28.34 0.36
N ASP A 811 -9.49 27.94 0.12
CA ASP A 811 -10.60 28.88 0.16
C ASP A 811 -10.79 29.43 1.58
N VAL A 812 -10.63 28.59 2.61
CA VAL A 812 -10.78 28.97 4.02
C VAL A 812 -9.54 29.69 4.54
N TYR A 813 -8.36 29.12 4.31
CA TYR A 813 -7.12 29.56 4.97
C TYR A 813 -6.23 30.42 4.09
N GLY A 814 -6.55 30.60 2.80
CA GLY A 814 -5.74 31.35 1.83
C GLY A 814 -4.79 30.45 1.04
N SER A 815 -4.15 31.01 0.00
CA SER A 815 -3.19 30.28 -0.85
C SER A 815 -1.98 29.75 -0.10
N ASP A 816 -1.65 30.37 1.04
CA ASP A 816 -0.57 29.98 1.95
C ASP A 816 -1.05 29.01 3.04
N ALA A 817 -2.13 28.24 2.81
CA ALA A 817 -2.67 27.30 3.79
C ALA A 817 -1.65 26.22 4.24
N ALA A 818 -0.65 25.90 3.40
CA ALA A 818 0.42 24.97 3.77
C ALA A 818 1.44 25.56 4.75
N ASP A 819 1.51 26.89 4.87
CA ASP A 819 2.51 27.58 5.68
C ASP A 819 2.05 27.73 7.14
N PHE A 820 2.97 27.52 8.08
CA PHE A 820 2.75 27.78 9.49
C PHE A 820 2.82 29.29 9.78
N ARG A 821 1.65 29.94 9.93
CA ARG A 821 1.55 31.39 10.14
C ARG A 821 0.55 31.73 11.25
N PRO A 822 0.99 31.83 12.52
CA PRO A 822 0.12 32.21 13.64
C PRO A 822 -0.66 33.51 13.42
N GLU A 823 -0.07 34.49 12.73
CA GLU A 823 -0.71 35.77 12.43
C GLU A 823 -2.05 35.63 11.68
N ARG A 824 -2.31 34.47 11.04
CA ARG A 824 -3.61 34.15 10.45
C ARG A 824 -4.74 34.19 11.48
N TRP A 825 -4.49 34.01 12.76
CA TRP A 825 -5.53 34.08 13.79
C TRP A 825 -5.73 35.48 14.37
N LEU A 826 -4.93 36.45 13.92
CA LEU A 826 -4.95 37.83 14.36
C LEU A 826 -5.49 38.75 13.27
N LYS A 827 -5.90 39.96 13.65
CA LYS A 827 -6.38 40.98 12.72
C LYS A 827 -5.22 41.59 11.95
N GLY A 828 -5.33 41.65 10.63
CA GLY A 828 -4.33 42.30 9.77
C GLY A 828 -4.31 43.82 9.95
N ALA A 829 -3.16 44.45 9.72
CA ALA A 829 -3.00 45.91 9.87
C ALA A 829 -3.92 46.73 8.96
N SER A 830 -4.23 46.21 7.77
CA SER A 830 -5.12 46.83 6.77
C SER A 830 -6.50 46.16 6.69
N GLU A 831 -6.82 45.24 7.60
CA GLU A 831 -8.06 44.46 7.58
C GLU A 831 -9.16 45.16 8.38
N SER A 832 -10.37 45.27 7.83
CA SER A 832 -11.52 45.82 8.56
C SER A 832 -11.94 44.90 9.71
N GLN A 833 -12.67 45.43 10.70
CA GLN A 833 -13.13 44.59 11.82
C GLN A 833 -14.15 43.54 11.38
N ASP A 834 -14.98 43.87 10.39
CA ASP A 834 -16.01 42.96 9.87
C ASP A 834 -15.39 41.83 9.07
N ASP A 835 -14.40 42.13 8.21
CA ASP A 835 -13.66 41.11 7.46
C ASP A 835 -12.91 40.15 8.39
N PHE A 836 -12.24 40.68 9.42
CA PHE A 836 -11.58 39.86 10.44
C PHE A 836 -12.57 38.93 11.13
N THR A 837 -13.73 39.47 11.52
CA THR A 837 -14.77 38.70 12.22
C THR A 837 -15.33 37.58 11.35
N GLU A 838 -15.59 37.85 10.07
CA GLU A 838 -16.08 36.85 9.12
C GLU A 838 -15.02 35.79 8.81
N ARG A 839 -13.76 36.19 8.61
CA ARG A 839 -12.65 35.26 8.38
C ARG A 839 -12.45 34.32 9.55
N ILE A 840 -12.44 34.85 10.78
CA ILE A 840 -12.32 34.05 12.01
C ILE A 840 -13.52 33.13 12.17
N ARG A 841 -14.74 33.59 11.88
CA ARG A 841 -15.95 32.76 11.88
C ARG A 841 -15.82 31.58 10.93
N ARG A 842 -15.35 31.82 9.70
CA ARG A 842 -15.14 30.78 8.68
C ARG A 842 -14.07 29.77 9.10
N MET A 843 -12.92 30.23 9.60
CA MET A 843 -11.86 29.34 10.08
C MET A 843 -12.30 28.52 11.30
N ASN A 844 -13.01 29.13 12.25
CA ASN A 844 -13.57 28.41 13.41
C ASN A 844 -14.58 27.34 13.01
N LYS A 845 -15.35 27.57 11.95
CA LYS A 845 -16.29 26.58 11.41
C LYS A 845 -15.55 25.39 10.80
N ALA A 846 -14.43 25.63 10.13
CA ALA A 846 -13.60 24.61 9.48
C ALA A 846 -12.61 23.91 10.43
N ASP A 847 -12.42 24.42 11.65
CA ASP A 847 -11.53 23.85 12.66
C ASP A 847 -12.16 22.59 13.30
N LEU A 848 -11.60 21.44 12.95
CA LEU A 848 -11.99 20.13 13.44
C LEU A 848 -11.06 19.60 14.54
N THR A 849 -10.16 20.43 15.09
CA THR A 849 -9.20 20.03 16.14
C THR A 849 -9.87 19.32 17.31
N TRP A 850 -11.02 19.85 17.77
CA TRP A 850 -11.79 19.29 18.88
C TRP A 850 -13.07 18.57 18.40
N GLY A 851 -13.18 18.28 17.11
CA GLY A 851 -14.41 17.83 16.47
C GLY A 851 -15.50 18.91 16.43
N HIS A 852 -16.69 18.54 15.97
CA HIS A 852 -17.80 19.47 15.75
C HIS A 852 -19.15 18.92 16.28
N GLY A 853 -20.09 19.82 16.56
CA GLY A 853 -21.46 19.51 16.96
C GLY A 853 -21.59 18.79 18.32
N ASP A 854 -22.64 17.97 18.47
CA ASP A 854 -22.92 17.28 19.74
C ASP A 854 -21.82 16.30 20.16
N ARG A 855 -21.00 15.84 19.21
CA ARG A 855 -19.92 14.88 19.49
C ARG A 855 -18.53 15.53 19.57
N ALA A 856 -18.46 16.86 19.74
CA ALA A 856 -17.21 17.57 20.01
C ALA A 856 -16.58 17.12 21.34
N CYS A 857 -15.26 17.19 21.42
CA CYS A 857 -14.46 16.77 22.56
C CYS A 857 -14.87 17.54 23.83
N MET A 858 -15.31 16.81 24.85
CA MET A 858 -15.64 17.40 26.15
C MET A 858 -14.38 17.86 26.89
N GLY A 859 -13.29 17.11 26.77
CA GLY A 859 -12.01 17.40 27.42
C GLY A 859 -11.28 18.64 26.87
N LYS A 860 -11.81 19.32 25.84
CA LYS A 860 -11.14 20.47 25.20
C LYS A 860 -10.77 21.59 26.18
N ASN A 861 -11.58 21.81 27.21
CA ASN A 861 -11.32 22.85 28.20
C ASN A 861 -10.16 22.49 29.13
N ILE A 862 -10.09 21.23 29.57
CA ILE A 862 -8.96 20.69 30.34
C ILE A 862 -7.68 20.80 29.51
N ALA A 863 -7.73 20.29 28.28
CA ALA A 863 -6.58 20.30 27.38
C ALA A 863 -6.10 21.74 27.06
N ARG A 864 -7.00 22.69 26.82
CA ARG A 864 -6.64 24.11 26.67
C ARG A 864 -5.96 24.66 27.93
N CYS A 865 -6.51 24.40 29.11
CA CYS A 865 -5.91 24.85 30.36
C CYS A 865 -4.50 24.28 30.56
N GLU A 866 -4.31 22.98 30.35
CA GLU A 866 -3.00 22.32 30.44
C GLU A 866 -2.00 22.90 29.43
N MET A 867 -2.36 22.96 28.15
CA MET A 867 -1.42 23.32 27.09
C MET A 867 -1.03 24.80 27.12
N TYR A 868 -1.98 25.71 27.35
CA TYR A 868 -1.71 27.14 27.35
C TYR A 868 -0.81 27.51 28.52
N LYS A 869 -1.14 27.02 29.71
CA LYS A 869 -0.35 27.28 30.93
C LYS A 869 1.04 26.68 30.84
N LEU A 870 1.17 25.44 30.35
CA LEU A 870 2.47 24.82 30.20
C LEU A 870 3.34 25.56 29.18
N MET A 871 2.80 25.89 28.00
CA MET A 871 3.57 26.60 26.97
C MET A 871 3.97 28.01 27.40
N ALA A 872 3.06 28.78 28.01
CA ALA A 872 3.39 30.08 28.59
C ALA A 872 4.52 29.96 29.61
N THR A 873 4.45 28.97 30.50
CA THR A 873 5.46 28.73 31.54
C THR A 873 6.81 28.32 30.95
N LEU A 874 6.83 27.35 30.04
CA LEU A 874 8.07 26.83 29.46
C LEU A 874 8.82 27.91 28.67
N TYR A 875 8.15 28.68 27.81
CA TYR A 875 8.78 29.74 27.02
C TYR A 875 9.07 31.02 27.83
N SER A 876 8.46 31.18 29.01
CA SER A 876 8.86 32.26 29.93
C SER A 876 10.16 31.92 30.67
N ILE A 877 10.40 30.63 30.94
CA ILE A 877 11.53 30.16 31.75
C ILE A 877 12.74 29.77 30.90
N PHE A 878 12.51 29.04 29.81
CA PHE A 878 13.54 28.44 28.99
C PHE A 878 13.57 29.05 27.58
N ASP A 879 14.78 29.25 27.06
CA ASP A 879 15.01 29.32 25.61
C ASP A 879 15.12 27.88 25.09
N ILE A 880 14.15 27.47 24.27
CA ILE A 880 14.00 26.11 23.76
C ILE A 880 14.35 26.10 22.28
N LYS A 881 15.42 25.37 21.92
CA LYS A 881 15.91 25.28 20.55
C LYS A 881 15.96 23.83 20.09
N LEU A 882 15.37 23.55 18.93
CA LEU A 882 15.51 22.23 18.30
C LEU A 882 16.99 21.94 18.01
N ILE A 883 17.41 20.69 18.21
CA ILE A 883 18.78 20.27 17.91
C ILE A 883 19.10 20.43 16.42
N ASP A 884 18.14 20.09 15.56
CA ASP A 884 18.19 20.31 14.12
C ASP A 884 16.91 21.03 13.66
N PRO A 885 16.96 22.35 13.41
CA PRO A 885 15.82 23.12 12.91
C PRO A 885 15.34 22.70 11.52
N THR A 886 16.16 21.98 10.75
CA THR A 886 15.81 21.47 9.42
C THR A 886 15.09 20.13 9.47
N MET A 887 15.16 19.42 10.61
CA MET A 887 14.61 18.07 10.77
C MET A 887 13.13 18.00 10.39
N THR A 888 12.71 16.95 9.70
CA THR A 888 11.28 16.64 9.55
C THR A 888 10.93 15.52 10.52
N TRP A 889 9.99 15.78 11.43
CA TRP A 889 9.57 14.78 12.42
C TRP A 889 8.98 13.53 11.74
N LYS A 890 9.03 12.39 12.43
CA LYS A 890 8.41 11.15 11.96
C LYS A 890 7.01 11.03 12.55
N ILE A 891 6.00 10.96 11.68
CA ILE A 891 4.61 10.74 12.07
C ILE A 891 4.28 9.27 11.84
N LYS A 892 3.79 8.59 12.89
CA LYS A 892 3.18 7.27 12.80
C LYS A 892 1.72 7.37 13.21
N GLU A 893 0.84 7.20 12.24
CA GLU A 893 -0.58 7.26 12.47
C GLU A 893 -1.10 5.94 13.02
N THR A 894 -1.90 6.02 14.07
CA THR A 894 -2.68 4.89 14.60
C THR A 894 -4.14 5.36 14.66
N VAL A 895 -4.76 5.32 15.84
CA VAL A 895 -6.00 6.08 16.09
C VAL A 895 -5.70 7.59 16.14
N LEU A 896 -4.47 7.96 16.51
CA LEU A 896 -3.94 9.33 16.59
C LEU A 896 -2.64 9.45 15.78
N ALA A 897 -2.29 10.66 15.36
CA ALA A 897 -1.06 10.95 14.60
C ALA A 897 0.10 11.28 15.54
N LYS A 898 0.80 10.25 16.04
CA LYS A 898 1.91 10.41 17.01
C LYS A 898 3.19 10.85 16.30
N GLN A 899 3.91 11.79 16.91
CA GLN A 899 5.21 12.26 16.41
C GLN A 899 6.37 11.56 17.12
N SER A 900 7.53 11.51 16.46
CA SER A 900 8.78 11.02 17.04
C SER A 900 9.98 11.76 16.42
N GLY A 901 11.09 11.78 17.15
CA GLY A 901 12.33 12.43 16.73
C GLY A 901 12.39 13.94 16.99
N VAL A 902 11.51 14.50 17.82
CA VAL A 902 11.58 15.92 18.22
C VAL A 902 12.47 16.04 19.46
N GLU A 903 13.63 16.63 19.27
CA GLU A 903 14.66 16.81 20.29
C GLU A 903 15.06 18.28 20.40
N ALA A 904 15.21 18.77 21.64
CA ALA A 904 15.55 20.17 21.89
C ALA A 904 16.61 20.32 22.98
N LYS A 905 17.41 21.37 22.85
CA LYS A 905 18.25 21.90 23.93
C LYS A 905 17.52 23.04 24.62
N ILE A 906 17.68 23.13 25.93
CA ILE A 906 17.08 24.18 26.74
C ILE A 906 18.14 24.95 27.52
N THR A 907 17.99 26.27 27.62
CA THR A 907 18.80 27.15 28.46
C THR A 907 17.90 28.08 29.26
N LEU A 908 18.35 28.56 30.43
CA LEU A 908 17.57 29.55 31.18
C LEU A 908 17.55 30.88 30.45
N ARG A 909 16.41 31.55 30.52
CA ARG A 909 16.29 32.92 30.05
C ARG A 909 16.97 33.91 31.00
N PRO A 910 17.45 35.06 30.49
CA PRO A 910 18.12 36.05 31.32
C PRO A 910 17.26 36.49 32.51
N GLY A 911 17.85 36.48 33.70
CA GLY A 911 17.17 36.92 34.93
C GLY A 911 16.23 35.91 35.58
N VAL A 912 16.01 34.73 34.99
CA VAL A 912 15.13 33.70 35.55
C VAL A 912 15.89 32.77 36.49
N LYS A 913 15.29 32.49 37.67
CA LYS A 913 15.76 31.47 38.63
C LYS A 913 14.67 30.45 38.85
N VAL A 914 14.97 29.17 38.63
CA VAL A 914 13.99 28.08 38.73
C VAL A 914 13.54 27.88 40.18
N GLU A 915 14.42 28.13 41.15
CA GLU A 915 14.14 28.00 42.57
C GLU A 915 13.07 28.98 43.07
N ALA A 916 12.81 30.07 42.35
CA ALA A 916 11.77 31.03 42.69
C ALA A 916 10.37 30.59 42.21
N LEU A 917 10.28 29.52 41.41
CA LEU A 917 9.07 29.04 40.74
C LEU A 917 8.55 27.70 41.28
N VAL A 918 9.42 26.94 41.95
CA VAL A 918 9.16 25.65 42.61
C VAL A 918 8.81 25.90 44.06
#